data_AF-A0A6B1AND3-F1
#
_entry.id   AF-A0A6B1AND3-F1
#
_cell.length_a   1.000
_cell.length_b   1.000
_cell.length_c   1.000
_cell.angle_alpha   90.00
_cell.angle_beta   90.00
_cell.angle_gamma   90.00
#
_symmetry.space_group_name_H-M   'P 1'
#
loop_
_entity.id
_entity.type
_entity.pdbx_description
1 polymer ?
#
loop_
_entity_poly.entity_id
_entity_poly.type
_entity_poly.pdbx_seq_one_letter_code
_entity_poly.pdbx_strand_id
1 'polypeptide(L)'
;MKMNQKLRLIPFTVIAALVSCAPDDDAQLVRTMEEFDQAVAMLQPGDQVVLANGVWTDVEFKFRAEGLPEQPIELKAEEPGKVIITGQSNLGISGEHIVVSGLVFRDGFTPTSEVISFRTSSQELANHTRVTNTVIDNFSNPERFVSDIWVSIYGKNNRFDHNSLLNKGNSGVTLAVRLNTEDSLDNDHVIEYNYFGPRQILGSNGGETLRIGTSHYSREFSNTQVQYNYFDRTNGEHEIVSNKACGNVYRGNVFYESQGTLTMRHGHTTLVENNYFLGNRKPNTGGIRIINEYQTVRNNYLYGLTGHRFRGALVIMNGVPNSPPNRYNQVVDSVMDGNIVVDSDYIQLCAGSDEERSAVPIGSSMRDNIIMSRTNLDPFTIYDDISGISFEGNILNEEASVPISSGFSKELYSILENENGLRVPAQTLIDRISFGEVRLPVTKDETGASFYPKTDNSTEFQSGGALKVEPGVDTIVQALRDSGPGDTLVLENGEEYLMTRYAHINHPVTIKTEDGERALVRSEKSSFFIIENDGALELENLWIDGAASPDLAGNNVVSTSRYSMNRNYSLAVRNSRVTNLDVNRNFDFLKVYMSTFADSIEILDTEMSNITGSVLSLDKETDDLGIYNVENVSIKGSRFTDIQGAVANIYRGGTDESTFGPMVVIEGNEFANIGLGPQNRSAASLKFHGVQNLRISDSNWSDSAPIELFLTNGEPITVIENIVMTNTAEIRANNDEYTIENVVYQ
;
A
#
# COMPACT_ATOMS: atom_id res chain seq x y z
N MET A 1 -64.03 -20.66 -63.05
CA MET A 1 -63.29 -20.83 -64.32
C MET A 1 -62.18 -19.79 -64.33
N LYS A 2 -60.93 -20.23 -64.13
CA LYS A 2 -59.75 -19.38 -63.82
C LYS A 2 -59.17 -18.78 -65.11
N MET A 3 -58.84 -17.49 -65.05
CA MET A 3 -58.16 -16.73 -66.11
C MET A 3 -56.65 -16.76 -65.81
N ASN A 4 -55.84 -17.36 -66.68
CA ASN A 4 -54.39 -17.46 -66.55
C ASN A 4 -53.70 -16.26 -67.21
N GLN A 5 -53.07 -15.39 -66.39
CA GLN A 5 -52.05 -14.45 -66.84
C GLN A 5 -50.69 -15.16 -66.90
N LYS A 6 -49.98 -15.06 -68.03
CA LYS A 6 -48.59 -15.51 -68.19
C LYS A 6 -47.65 -14.36 -67.86
N LEU A 7 -46.91 -14.48 -66.76
CA LEU A 7 -45.78 -13.61 -66.39
C LEU A 7 -44.50 -14.14 -67.06
N ARG A 8 -43.73 -13.29 -67.74
CA ARG A 8 -42.40 -13.60 -68.28
C ARG A 8 -41.35 -13.37 -67.18
N LEU A 9 -40.58 -14.40 -66.83
CA LEU A 9 -39.37 -14.28 -66.00
C LEU A 9 -38.19 -13.81 -66.86
N ILE A 10 -37.48 -12.79 -66.38
CA ILE A 10 -36.14 -12.37 -66.84
C ILE A 10 -35.16 -12.86 -65.76
N PRO A 11 -34.04 -13.56 -66.09
CA PRO A 11 -33.07 -13.94 -65.08
C PRO A 11 -32.17 -12.74 -64.76
N PHE A 12 -32.15 -12.36 -63.48
CA PHE A 12 -31.18 -11.43 -62.92
C PHE A 12 -29.91 -12.22 -62.58
N THR A 13 -28.83 -12.00 -63.33
CA THR A 13 -27.52 -12.56 -63.02
C THR A 13 -26.92 -11.78 -61.85
N VAL A 14 -26.91 -12.38 -60.66
CA VAL A 14 -26.19 -11.85 -59.49
C VAL A 14 -24.71 -12.14 -59.69
N ILE A 15 -23.92 -11.09 -59.96
CA ILE A 15 -22.46 -11.14 -59.91
C ILE A 15 -22.08 -11.04 -58.43
N ALA A 16 -21.72 -12.18 -57.83
CA ALA A 16 -21.09 -12.22 -56.52
C ALA A 16 -19.64 -11.75 -56.68
N ALA A 17 -19.36 -10.52 -56.27
CA ALA A 17 -18.00 -10.04 -56.07
C ALA A 17 -17.41 -10.76 -54.87
N LEU A 18 -16.56 -11.75 -55.12
CA LEU A 18 -15.65 -12.31 -54.13
C LEU A 18 -14.62 -11.23 -53.78
N VAL A 19 -14.88 -10.49 -52.70
CA VAL A 19 -13.85 -9.70 -52.03
C VAL A 19 -12.93 -10.70 -51.33
N SER A 20 -11.79 -10.96 -51.95
CA SER A 20 -10.66 -11.61 -51.30
C SER A 20 -10.14 -10.66 -50.22
N CYS A 21 -10.25 -11.02 -48.94
CA CYS A 21 -9.38 -10.43 -47.92
C CYS A 21 -7.94 -10.75 -48.31
N ALA A 22 -7.15 -9.74 -48.60
CA ALA A 22 -5.70 -9.87 -48.60
C ALA A 22 -5.24 -10.05 -47.14
N PRO A 23 -4.18 -10.82 -46.86
CA PRO A 23 -3.52 -10.80 -45.56
C PRO A 23 -2.88 -9.42 -45.35
N ASP A 24 -2.96 -8.88 -44.13
CA ASP A 24 -2.21 -7.68 -43.71
C ASP A 24 -0.70 -7.95 -43.89
N ASP A 25 -0.08 -7.33 -44.89
CA ASP A 25 1.30 -7.62 -45.35
C ASP A 25 2.37 -6.69 -44.71
N ASP A 26 2.01 -5.76 -43.81
CA ASP A 26 2.93 -4.73 -43.26
C ASP A 26 3.33 -4.93 -41.78
N ALA A 27 3.06 -6.10 -41.18
CA ALA A 27 3.51 -6.39 -39.82
C ALA A 27 4.97 -6.87 -39.81
N GLN A 28 5.89 -6.02 -39.33
CA GLN A 28 7.30 -6.33 -39.20
C GLN A 28 7.57 -7.06 -37.87
N LEU A 29 7.69 -8.40 -37.95
CA LEU A 29 8.09 -9.25 -36.83
C LEU A 29 9.58 -9.12 -36.53
N VAL A 30 9.92 -8.68 -35.32
CA VAL A 30 11.30 -8.51 -34.85
C VAL A 30 11.62 -9.46 -33.69
N ARG A 31 12.84 -9.99 -33.67
CA ARG A 31 13.33 -10.99 -32.71
C ARG A 31 14.52 -10.52 -31.89
N THR A 32 15.12 -9.38 -32.26
CA THR A 32 16.29 -8.81 -31.61
C THR A 32 16.16 -7.29 -31.52
N MET A 33 16.95 -6.66 -30.66
CA MET A 33 17.02 -5.20 -30.59
C MET A 33 17.54 -4.58 -31.89
N GLU A 34 18.44 -5.25 -32.62
CA GLU A 34 18.92 -4.77 -33.92
C GLU A 34 17.79 -4.74 -34.95
N GLU A 35 16.97 -5.80 -35.01
CA GLU A 35 15.79 -5.85 -35.88
C GLU A 35 14.74 -4.80 -35.48
N PHE A 36 14.54 -4.59 -34.17
CA PHE A 36 13.66 -3.54 -33.65
C PHE A 36 14.13 -2.14 -34.08
N ASP A 37 15.40 -1.81 -33.87
CA ASP A 37 15.95 -0.50 -34.23
C ASP A 37 15.88 -0.24 -35.74
N GLN A 38 16.12 -1.27 -36.55
CA GLN A 38 15.96 -1.19 -38.01
C GLN A 38 14.50 -0.97 -38.41
N ALA A 39 13.56 -1.67 -37.78
CA ALA A 39 12.13 -1.47 -38.01
C ALA A 39 11.70 -0.04 -37.69
N VAL A 40 12.05 0.45 -36.49
CA VAL A 40 11.68 1.78 -36.01
C VAL A 40 12.19 2.89 -36.94
N ALA A 41 13.38 2.74 -37.52
CA ALA A 41 13.96 3.74 -38.42
C ALA A 41 13.21 3.90 -39.77
N MET A 42 12.34 2.96 -40.13
CA MET A 42 11.66 2.92 -41.43
C MET A 42 10.14 3.10 -41.36
N LEU A 43 9.58 3.26 -40.16
CA LEU A 43 8.13 3.29 -39.93
C LEU A 43 7.43 4.40 -40.73
N GLN A 44 6.29 4.03 -41.30
CA GLN A 44 5.31 4.90 -41.93
C GLN A 44 3.96 4.79 -41.19
N PRO A 45 3.07 5.79 -41.31
CA PRO A 45 1.72 5.70 -40.75
C PRO A 45 0.99 4.42 -41.16
N GLY A 46 0.48 3.67 -40.18
CA GLY A 46 -0.21 2.38 -40.36
C GLY A 46 0.66 1.14 -40.16
N ASP A 47 1.98 1.29 -40.08
CA ASP A 47 2.90 0.16 -39.89
C ASP A 47 2.74 -0.49 -38.50
N GLN A 48 3.12 -1.76 -38.40
CA GLN A 48 3.14 -2.51 -37.14
C GLN A 48 4.52 -3.13 -36.89
N VAL A 49 5.08 -2.88 -35.70
CA VAL A 49 6.23 -3.62 -35.15
C VAL A 49 5.72 -4.68 -34.19
N VAL A 50 5.98 -5.95 -34.51
CA VAL A 50 5.56 -7.08 -33.68
C VAL A 50 6.78 -7.68 -32.99
N LEU A 51 6.82 -7.63 -31.66
CA LEU A 51 7.86 -8.31 -30.88
C LEU A 51 7.57 -9.80 -30.83
N ALA A 52 8.52 -10.62 -31.28
CA ALA A 52 8.40 -12.07 -31.24
C ALA A 52 8.28 -12.59 -29.80
N ASN A 53 7.50 -13.66 -29.65
CA ASN A 53 7.35 -14.39 -28.39
C ASN A 53 8.70 -14.82 -27.81
N GLY A 54 8.87 -14.66 -26.50
CA GLY A 54 10.10 -14.99 -25.81
C GLY A 54 10.44 -14.01 -24.69
N VAL A 55 11.64 -14.21 -24.15
CA VAL A 55 12.19 -13.35 -23.11
C VAL A 55 13.14 -12.33 -23.73
N TRP A 56 12.86 -11.05 -23.50
CA TRP A 56 13.69 -9.92 -23.88
C TRP A 56 14.38 -9.39 -22.63
N THR A 57 15.66 -9.71 -22.46
CA THR A 57 16.44 -9.39 -21.25
C THR A 57 17.38 -8.22 -21.51
N ASP A 58 17.46 -7.28 -20.56
CA ASP A 58 18.34 -6.12 -20.59
C ASP A 58 18.15 -5.24 -21.85
N VAL A 59 16.89 -4.92 -22.18
CA VAL A 59 16.50 -4.17 -23.38
C VAL A 59 15.91 -2.80 -23.05
N GLU A 60 16.39 -1.78 -23.73
CA GLU A 60 15.88 -0.40 -23.61
C GLU A 60 15.23 0.02 -24.94
N PHE A 61 13.91 -0.17 -25.04
CA PHE A 61 13.17 0.16 -26.26
C PHE A 61 13.00 1.67 -26.40
N LYS A 62 13.43 2.24 -27.53
CA LYS A 62 13.15 3.63 -27.90
C LYS A 62 12.24 3.67 -29.12
N PHE A 63 10.93 3.68 -28.87
CA PHE A 63 9.93 3.67 -29.92
C PHE A 63 9.57 5.09 -30.37
N ARG A 64 10.18 5.51 -31.48
CA ARG A 64 9.96 6.82 -32.08
C ARG A 64 9.16 6.65 -33.36
N ALA A 65 7.96 7.20 -33.43
CA ALA A 65 7.06 6.97 -34.57
C ALA A 65 6.10 8.15 -34.78
N GLU A 66 5.76 8.42 -36.04
CA GLU A 66 4.83 9.48 -36.43
C GLU A 66 3.68 8.87 -37.24
N GLY A 67 2.61 8.49 -36.55
CA GLY A 67 1.40 7.96 -37.16
C GLY A 67 0.42 9.05 -37.59
N LEU A 68 -0.76 8.63 -38.05
CA LEU A 68 -1.89 9.52 -38.33
C LEU A 68 -3.13 9.06 -37.53
N PRO A 69 -4.12 9.93 -37.29
CA PRO A 69 -5.32 9.56 -36.53
C PRO A 69 -6.02 8.28 -37.00
N GLU A 70 -6.09 8.07 -38.31
CA GLU A 70 -6.74 6.91 -38.94
C GLU A 70 -5.74 5.80 -39.32
N GLN A 71 -4.45 6.03 -39.13
CA GLN A 71 -3.36 5.11 -39.45
C GLN A 71 -2.29 5.19 -38.34
N PRO A 72 -2.64 4.77 -37.11
CA PRO A 72 -1.68 4.77 -36.03
C PRO A 72 -0.57 3.76 -36.31
N ILE A 73 0.59 3.98 -35.69
CA ILE A 73 1.69 3.02 -35.73
C ILE A 73 1.63 2.14 -34.48
N GLU A 74 1.72 0.83 -34.65
CA GLU A 74 1.58 -0.11 -33.54
C GLU A 74 2.91 -0.75 -33.12
N LEU A 75 3.17 -0.84 -31.81
CA LEU A 75 4.15 -1.74 -31.21
C LEU A 75 3.40 -2.78 -30.38
N LYS A 76 3.49 -4.06 -30.73
CA LYS A 76 2.71 -5.11 -30.06
C LYS A 76 3.48 -6.38 -29.82
N ALA A 77 3.08 -7.14 -28.80
CA ALA A 77 3.48 -8.52 -28.67
C ALA A 77 2.91 -9.38 -29.81
N GLU A 78 3.66 -10.39 -30.26
CA GLU A 78 3.17 -11.43 -31.16
C GLU A 78 1.95 -12.15 -30.56
N GLU A 79 2.06 -12.58 -29.30
CA GLU A 79 0.95 -13.07 -28.50
C GLU A 79 0.98 -12.41 -27.11
N PRO A 80 -0.10 -11.71 -26.70
CA PRO A 80 -0.15 -11.07 -25.39
C PRO A 80 0.14 -12.06 -24.26
N GLY A 81 1.05 -11.69 -23.36
CA GLY A 81 1.50 -12.55 -22.26
C GLY A 81 2.67 -13.48 -22.59
N LYS A 82 3.15 -13.52 -23.84
CA LYS A 82 4.32 -14.32 -24.24
C LYS A 82 5.55 -13.51 -24.62
N VAL A 83 5.46 -12.17 -24.65
CA VAL A 83 6.61 -11.26 -24.74
C VAL A 83 6.94 -10.78 -23.34
N ILE A 84 7.95 -11.37 -22.72
CA ILE A 84 8.35 -11.11 -21.34
C ILE A 84 9.63 -10.26 -21.34
N ILE A 85 9.55 -9.05 -20.81
CA ILE A 85 10.65 -8.10 -20.71
C ILE A 85 11.23 -8.20 -19.29
N THR A 86 12.52 -8.51 -19.18
CA THR A 86 13.19 -8.91 -17.93
C THR A 86 14.52 -8.18 -17.74
N GLY A 87 15.16 -8.35 -16.57
CA GLY A 87 16.45 -7.71 -16.29
C GLY A 87 16.35 -6.19 -16.23
N GLN A 88 17.40 -5.49 -16.66
CA GLN A 88 17.47 -4.04 -16.72
C GLN A 88 16.85 -3.52 -18.01
N SER A 89 15.53 -3.40 -18.03
CA SER A 89 14.77 -3.05 -19.25
C SER A 89 13.80 -1.88 -19.08
N ASN A 90 13.48 -1.19 -20.16
CA ASN A 90 12.49 -0.10 -20.18
C ASN A 90 11.90 0.14 -21.59
N LEU A 91 10.92 1.03 -21.67
CA LEU A 91 10.29 1.52 -22.90
C LEU A 91 10.11 3.04 -22.85
N GLY A 92 10.76 3.76 -23.77
CA GLY A 92 10.50 5.16 -24.08
C GLY A 92 9.73 5.30 -25.39
N ILE A 93 8.71 6.16 -25.43
CA ILE A 93 7.83 6.39 -26.58
C ILE A 93 7.84 7.88 -26.93
N SER A 94 7.97 8.24 -28.20
CA SER A 94 7.83 9.65 -28.63
C SER A 94 7.32 9.77 -30.07
N GLY A 95 6.72 10.92 -30.39
CA GLY A 95 6.04 11.19 -31.66
C GLY A 95 4.52 11.21 -31.45
N GLU A 96 3.75 10.82 -32.46
CA GLU A 96 2.29 11.01 -32.45
C GLU A 96 1.52 9.80 -33.00
N HIS A 97 0.29 9.57 -32.51
CA HIS A 97 -0.62 8.51 -32.98
C HIS A 97 0.00 7.10 -32.93
N ILE A 98 0.45 6.71 -31.74
CA ILE A 98 1.08 5.42 -31.46
C ILE A 98 0.15 4.54 -30.63
N VAL A 99 0.17 3.22 -30.86
CA VAL A 99 -0.45 2.23 -29.98
C VAL A 99 0.59 1.21 -29.51
N VAL A 100 0.72 1.01 -28.20
CA VAL A 100 1.56 -0.05 -27.61
C VAL A 100 0.68 -1.06 -26.88
N SER A 101 0.89 -2.37 -27.11
CA SER A 101 0.10 -3.38 -26.42
C SER A 101 0.72 -4.77 -26.21
N GLY A 102 0.23 -5.49 -25.19
CA GLY A 102 0.49 -6.92 -25.00
C GLY A 102 1.80 -7.27 -24.31
N LEU A 103 2.55 -6.29 -23.79
CA LEU A 103 3.86 -6.48 -23.18
C LEU A 103 3.75 -6.88 -21.70
N VAL A 104 4.75 -7.62 -21.19
CA VAL A 104 4.84 -7.98 -19.76
C VAL A 104 6.23 -7.64 -19.23
N PHE A 105 6.34 -6.71 -18.29
CA PHE A 105 7.57 -6.41 -17.55
C PHE A 105 7.54 -7.14 -16.21
N ARG A 106 8.50 -8.04 -15.97
CA ARG A 106 8.69 -8.76 -14.69
C ARG A 106 10.12 -9.28 -14.57
N ASP A 107 10.50 -9.84 -13.42
CA ASP A 107 11.83 -10.44 -13.21
C ASP A 107 12.98 -9.45 -13.54
N GLY A 108 12.86 -8.20 -13.07
CA GLY A 108 13.81 -7.13 -13.39
C GLY A 108 13.43 -5.78 -12.79
N PHE A 109 14.05 -4.71 -13.28
CA PHE A 109 13.79 -3.32 -12.90
C PHE A 109 14.29 -2.38 -14.00
N THR A 110 13.87 -1.13 -14.01
CA THR A 110 14.38 -0.17 -15.01
C THR A 110 15.80 0.30 -14.66
N PRO A 111 16.73 0.39 -15.62
CA PRO A 111 18.04 1.02 -15.41
C PRO A 111 17.98 2.56 -15.46
N THR A 112 16.80 3.12 -15.76
CA THR A 112 16.55 4.57 -15.83
C THR A 112 15.56 5.00 -14.75
N SER A 113 15.02 6.21 -14.84
CA SER A 113 14.02 6.70 -13.90
C SER A 113 12.62 6.14 -14.13
N GLU A 114 12.36 5.54 -15.30
CA GLU A 114 11.03 5.10 -15.71
C GLU A 114 11.02 3.71 -16.36
N VAL A 115 10.00 2.88 -16.10
CA VAL A 115 9.80 1.60 -16.85
C VAL A 115 9.15 1.89 -18.20
N ILE A 116 8.04 2.63 -18.21
CA ILE A 116 7.39 3.15 -19.42
C ILE A 116 7.37 4.67 -19.36
N SER A 117 7.92 5.33 -20.37
CA SER A 117 8.02 6.78 -20.47
C SER A 117 7.40 7.28 -21.78
N PHE A 118 6.44 8.20 -21.70
CA PHE A 118 5.84 8.86 -22.87
C PHE A 118 6.73 9.99 -23.41
N ARG A 119 8.04 9.74 -23.42
CA ARG A 119 9.07 10.51 -24.09
C ARG A 119 10.30 9.62 -24.31
N THR A 120 11.13 9.97 -25.30
CA THR A 120 12.47 9.37 -25.43
C THR A 120 13.60 10.32 -25.04
N SER A 121 13.28 11.60 -24.84
CA SER A 121 14.17 12.63 -24.30
C SER A 121 13.36 13.78 -23.70
N SER A 122 14.00 14.79 -23.11
CA SER A 122 13.30 15.98 -22.61
C SER A 122 12.59 16.82 -23.68
N GLN A 123 12.93 16.63 -24.95
CA GLN A 123 12.38 17.39 -26.09
C GLN A 123 11.48 16.54 -26.99
N GLU A 124 11.58 15.21 -26.91
CA GLU A 124 10.81 14.29 -27.77
C GLU A 124 9.73 13.61 -26.92
N LEU A 125 8.54 14.21 -26.90
CA LEU A 125 7.36 13.73 -26.16
C LEU A 125 6.48 12.84 -27.03
N ALA A 126 5.59 12.07 -26.41
CA ALA A 126 4.51 11.36 -27.09
C ALA A 126 3.19 12.12 -26.99
N ASN A 127 2.45 12.22 -28.09
CA ASN A 127 1.11 12.77 -28.15
C ASN A 127 0.15 11.79 -28.83
N HIS A 128 -1.15 11.86 -28.52
CA HIS A 128 -2.16 10.98 -29.11
C HIS A 128 -1.80 9.49 -29.06
N THR A 129 -1.07 9.09 -28.02
CA THR A 129 -0.48 7.77 -27.86
C THR A 129 -1.27 6.94 -26.86
N ARG A 130 -1.48 5.66 -27.17
CA ARG A 130 -2.21 4.72 -26.33
C ARG A 130 -1.29 3.58 -25.88
N VAL A 131 -1.15 3.38 -24.57
CA VAL A 131 -0.55 2.15 -23.99
C VAL A 131 -1.68 1.33 -23.38
N THR A 132 -1.87 0.10 -23.86
CA THR A 132 -3.00 -0.73 -23.45
C THR A 132 -2.66 -2.20 -23.31
N ASN A 133 -3.43 -2.94 -22.49
CA ASN A 133 -3.28 -4.39 -22.33
C ASN A 133 -1.82 -4.79 -22.04
N THR A 134 -1.13 -4.02 -21.19
CA THR A 134 0.28 -4.21 -20.82
C THR A 134 0.38 -4.44 -19.31
N VAL A 135 1.38 -5.23 -18.90
CA VAL A 135 1.58 -5.64 -17.51
C VAL A 135 2.93 -5.16 -17.01
N ILE A 136 2.96 -4.62 -15.80
CA ILE A 136 4.19 -4.48 -15.00
C ILE A 136 3.93 -5.20 -13.68
N ASP A 137 4.67 -6.28 -13.43
CA ASP A 137 4.49 -7.14 -12.25
C ASP A 137 5.83 -7.38 -11.56
N ASN A 138 5.97 -6.85 -10.34
CA ASN A 138 7.21 -6.94 -9.56
C ASN A 138 8.47 -6.49 -10.32
N PHE A 139 8.37 -5.41 -11.10
CA PHE A 139 9.51 -4.85 -11.82
C PHE A 139 10.21 -3.75 -11.00
N SER A 140 10.52 -4.06 -9.74
CA SER A 140 10.98 -3.11 -8.74
C SER A 140 12.48 -3.13 -8.54
N ASN A 141 13.06 -1.94 -8.33
CA ASN A 141 14.46 -1.82 -7.93
C ASN A 141 14.74 -2.69 -6.68
N PRO A 142 15.84 -3.45 -6.64
CA PRO A 142 16.20 -4.27 -5.47
C PRO A 142 16.47 -3.41 -4.22
N GLU A 143 16.87 -2.15 -4.39
CA GLU A 143 17.05 -1.20 -3.30
C GLU A 143 15.74 -0.47 -3.00
N ARG A 144 15.13 -0.78 -1.85
CA ARG A 144 13.81 -0.30 -1.43
C ARG A 144 13.61 1.21 -1.57
N PHE A 145 14.63 2.01 -1.24
CA PHE A 145 14.52 3.47 -1.25
C PHE A 145 15.24 4.13 -2.45
N VAL A 146 15.71 3.34 -3.42
CA VAL A 146 16.05 3.88 -4.75
C VAL A 146 14.75 4.13 -5.51
N SER A 147 14.50 5.40 -5.80
CA SER A 147 13.25 5.84 -6.41
C SER A 147 13.25 5.67 -7.92
N ASP A 148 12.20 5.04 -8.44
CA ASP A 148 11.82 5.02 -9.86
C ASP A 148 10.30 5.17 -10.01
N ILE A 149 9.85 5.42 -11.24
CA ILE A 149 8.43 5.49 -11.60
C ILE A 149 8.14 4.36 -12.60
N TRP A 150 7.05 3.62 -12.45
CA TRP A 150 6.73 2.61 -13.46
C TRP A 150 6.18 3.22 -14.74
N VAL A 151 5.30 4.21 -14.65
CA VAL A 151 4.74 4.87 -15.83
C VAL A 151 4.80 6.38 -15.65
N SER A 152 5.52 7.07 -16.53
CA SER A 152 5.47 8.54 -16.63
C SER A 152 4.83 8.99 -17.93
N ILE A 153 3.73 9.72 -17.82
CA ILE A 153 3.00 10.29 -18.95
C ILE A 153 3.38 11.78 -19.09
N TYR A 154 3.74 12.16 -20.32
CA TYR A 154 4.07 13.52 -20.77
C TYR A 154 3.23 13.85 -22.01
N GLY A 155 3.38 15.05 -22.58
CA GLY A 155 2.70 15.43 -23.83
C GLY A 155 1.19 15.63 -23.64
N LYS A 156 0.40 15.38 -24.68
CA LYS A 156 -1.06 15.61 -24.70
C LYS A 156 -1.84 14.47 -25.37
N ASN A 157 -3.12 14.37 -25.01
CA ASN A 157 -4.11 13.47 -25.59
C ASN A 157 -3.71 11.98 -25.53
N ASN A 158 -2.87 11.61 -24.58
CA ASN A 158 -2.45 10.23 -24.37
C ASN A 158 -3.48 9.43 -23.57
N ARG A 159 -3.52 8.12 -23.82
CA ARG A 159 -4.39 7.17 -23.15
C ARG A 159 -3.59 6.03 -22.54
N PHE A 160 -3.86 5.73 -21.28
CA PHE A 160 -3.30 4.58 -20.58
C PHE A 160 -4.47 3.74 -20.06
N ASP A 161 -4.76 2.62 -20.73
CA ASP A 161 -5.99 1.86 -20.43
C ASP A 161 -5.87 0.33 -20.51
N HIS A 162 -6.64 -0.39 -19.68
CA HIS A 162 -6.60 -1.86 -19.59
C HIS A 162 -5.20 -2.41 -19.26
N ASN A 163 -4.40 -1.69 -18.48
CA ASN A 163 -3.08 -2.16 -18.02
C ASN A 163 -3.14 -2.72 -16.59
N SER A 164 -2.25 -3.65 -16.28
CA SER A 164 -2.11 -4.22 -14.93
C SER A 164 -0.77 -3.79 -14.32
N LEU A 165 -0.80 -3.04 -13.21
CA LEU A 165 0.39 -2.63 -12.47
C LEU A 165 0.34 -3.28 -11.08
N LEU A 166 1.25 -4.22 -10.81
CA LEU A 166 1.16 -5.15 -9.67
C LEU A 166 2.47 -5.18 -8.88
N ASN A 167 2.38 -5.05 -7.56
CA ASN A 167 3.46 -5.39 -6.61
C ASN A 167 4.72 -4.50 -6.69
N LYS A 168 4.58 -3.16 -6.82
CA LYS A 168 5.73 -2.24 -6.70
C LYS A 168 6.26 -2.24 -5.27
N GLY A 169 7.53 -2.63 -5.08
CA GLY A 169 8.16 -2.81 -3.78
C GLY A 169 9.11 -1.69 -3.33
N ASN A 170 9.49 -0.77 -4.22
CA ASN A 170 10.43 0.31 -3.96
C ASN A 170 9.77 1.71 -3.99
N SER A 171 10.49 2.71 -3.48
CA SER A 171 10.10 4.11 -3.44
C SER A 171 9.83 4.69 -4.83
N GLY A 172 9.02 5.73 -4.88
CA GLY A 172 8.58 6.38 -6.10
C GLY A 172 7.17 5.95 -6.51
N VAL A 173 6.42 6.92 -7.01
CA VAL A 173 5.04 6.74 -7.45
C VAL A 173 4.92 5.66 -8.54
N THR A 174 3.85 4.87 -8.55
CA THR A 174 3.64 3.84 -9.59
C THR A 174 3.40 4.51 -10.96
N LEU A 175 2.41 5.41 -11.05
CA LEU A 175 2.12 6.18 -12.26
C LEU A 175 2.12 7.69 -11.99
N ALA A 176 2.84 8.45 -12.81
CA ALA A 176 2.86 9.91 -12.74
C ALA A 176 2.48 10.57 -14.06
N VAL A 177 1.64 11.61 -14.00
CA VAL A 177 1.49 12.59 -15.07
C VAL A 177 2.42 13.77 -14.77
N ARG A 178 3.25 14.13 -15.75
CA ARG A 178 4.35 15.09 -15.59
C ARG A 178 4.02 16.37 -16.35
N LEU A 179 4.15 17.51 -15.67
CA LEU A 179 3.74 18.84 -16.15
C LEU A 179 4.94 19.79 -16.36
N ASN A 180 6.14 19.24 -16.49
CA ASN A 180 7.37 20.02 -16.45
C ASN A 180 7.76 20.70 -17.78
N THR A 181 6.86 20.72 -18.75
CA THR A 181 6.97 21.46 -20.03
C THR A 181 5.60 22.01 -20.41
N GLU A 182 5.55 23.13 -21.15
CA GLU A 182 4.29 23.70 -21.67
C GLU A 182 3.52 22.69 -22.53
N ASP A 183 4.26 21.85 -23.28
CA ASP A 183 3.69 20.78 -24.12
C ASP A 183 3.07 19.63 -23.31
N SER A 184 3.23 19.60 -21.99
CA SER A 184 2.57 18.61 -21.11
C SER A 184 1.49 19.22 -20.19
N LEU A 185 1.23 20.52 -20.29
CA LEU A 185 0.10 21.18 -19.64
C LEU A 185 -1.17 21.02 -20.50
N ASP A 186 -2.35 21.23 -19.91
CA ASP A 186 -3.65 21.09 -20.59
C ASP A 186 -3.67 19.83 -21.46
N ASN A 187 -3.35 18.70 -20.83
CA ASN A 187 -2.93 17.49 -21.54
C ASN A 187 -4.08 16.59 -21.93
N ASP A 188 -5.26 16.73 -21.32
CA ASP A 188 -6.45 15.93 -21.63
C ASP A 188 -6.18 14.42 -21.66
N HIS A 189 -5.22 13.95 -20.84
CA HIS A 189 -4.88 12.54 -20.73
C HIS A 189 -6.06 11.72 -20.19
N VAL A 190 -6.16 10.46 -20.64
CA VAL A 190 -7.18 9.52 -20.15
C VAL A 190 -6.52 8.29 -19.56
N ILE A 191 -6.81 8.02 -18.28
CA ILE A 191 -6.33 6.86 -17.53
C ILE A 191 -7.55 6.04 -17.09
N GLU A 192 -7.80 4.90 -17.75
CA GLU A 192 -9.05 4.18 -17.52
C GLU A 192 -8.99 2.65 -17.63
N TYR A 193 -9.90 1.95 -16.95
CA TYR A 193 -9.96 0.48 -16.95
C TYR A 193 -8.65 -0.20 -16.56
N ASN A 194 -7.75 0.49 -15.84
CA ASN A 194 -6.52 -0.12 -15.35
C ASN A 194 -6.78 -0.86 -14.05
N TYR A 195 -6.05 -1.97 -13.87
CA TYR A 195 -5.96 -2.67 -12.61
C TYR A 195 -4.68 -2.24 -11.90
N PHE A 196 -4.82 -1.35 -10.91
CA PHE A 196 -3.76 -1.05 -9.96
C PHE A 196 -3.85 -2.09 -8.84
N GLY A 197 -3.08 -3.17 -8.98
CA GLY A 197 -3.09 -4.25 -8.01
C GLY A 197 -2.32 -3.92 -6.73
N PRO A 198 -2.13 -4.93 -5.86
CA PRO A 198 -1.55 -4.73 -4.55
C PRO A 198 -0.22 -3.96 -4.59
N ARG A 199 -0.10 -2.99 -3.69
CA ARG A 199 1.15 -2.29 -3.38
C ARG A 199 1.35 -2.35 -1.88
N GLN A 200 2.38 -3.06 -1.44
CA GLN A 200 2.68 -3.20 -0.01
C GLN A 200 3.05 -1.85 0.61
N ILE A 201 2.94 -1.76 1.93
CA ILE A 201 3.36 -0.58 2.69
C ILE A 201 4.85 -0.34 2.46
N LEU A 202 5.21 0.88 2.05
CA LEU A 202 6.61 1.24 1.80
C LEU A 202 7.40 1.38 3.11
N GLY A 203 6.74 1.90 4.16
CA GLY A 203 7.38 2.28 5.43
C GLY A 203 7.99 3.68 5.40
N SER A 204 7.56 4.53 4.45
CA SER A 204 8.02 5.90 4.25
C SER A 204 7.07 6.63 3.28
N ASN A 205 7.29 7.93 3.08
CA ASN A 205 6.69 8.75 2.03
C ASN A 205 7.18 8.33 0.62
N GLY A 206 6.39 8.64 -0.42
CA GLY A 206 6.74 8.34 -1.82
C GLY A 206 6.23 6.98 -2.29
N GLY A 207 5.16 6.51 -1.64
CA GLY A 207 4.48 5.25 -1.93
C GLY A 207 3.27 5.40 -2.86
N GLU A 208 3.07 6.57 -3.50
CA GLU A 208 1.80 6.88 -4.14
C GLU A 208 1.50 5.94 -5.31
N THR A 209 0.26 5.50 -5.50
CA THR A 209 -0.07 4.70 -6.69
C THR A 209 -0.19 5.59 -7.92
N LEU A 210 -0.87 6.73 -7.79
CA LEU A 210 -1.08 7.67 -8.88
C LEU A 210 -0.79 9.09 -8.43
N ARG A 211 -0.02 9.84 -9.23
CA ARG A 211 0.21 11.28 -9.02
C ARG A 211 0.02 12.08 -10.29
N ILE A 212 -0.74 13.18 -10.21
CA ILE A 212 -0.93 14.09 -11.34
C ILE A 212 -0.30 15.44 -11.01
N GLY A 213 0.84 15.73 -11.63
CA GLY A 213 1.60 16.96 -11.36
C GLY A 213 2.53 16.86 -10.13
N THR A 214 2.99 18.03 -9.68
CA THR A 214 3.86 18.21 -8.50
C THR A 214 3.57 19.57 -7.88
N SER A 215 4.07 19.84 -6.68
CA SER A 215 3.89 21.15 -6.03
C SER A 215 4.32 22.35 -6.90
N HIS A 216 5.40 22.21 -7.68
CA HIS A 216 5.94 23.28 -8.53
C HIS A 216 4.99 23.69 -9.67
N TYR A 217 4.24 22.73 -10.22
CA TYR A 217 3.33 22.94 -11.36
C TYR A 217 1.86 22.85 -10.93
N SER A 218 1.60 22.92 -9.63
CA SER A 218 0.29 22.58 -9.07
C SER A 218 -0.83 23.54 -9.43
N ARG A 219 -0.48 24.78 -9.83
CA ARG A 219 -1.44 25.80 -10.26
C ARG A 219 -1.76 25.73 -11.75
N GLU A 220 -1.01 24.91 -12.50
CA GLU A 220 -1.25 24.70 -13.92
C GLU A 220 -2.39 23.71 -14.13
N PHE A 221 -3.11 23.87 -15.24
CA PHE A 221 -4.15 22.93 -15.65
C PHE A 221 -3.53 21.69 -16.29
N SER A 222 -3.99 20.53 -15.85
CA SER A 222 -3.64 19.24 -16.42
C SER A 222 -4.81 18.68 -17.23
N ASN A 223 -6.05 18.83 -16.74
CA ASN A 223 -7.28 18.31 -17.36
C ASN A 223 -7.26 16.79 -17.56
N THR A 224 -6.48 16.06 -16.77
CA THR A 224 -6.40 14.61 -16.86
C THR A 224 -7.67 13.96 -16.32
N GLN A 225 -8.15 12.95 -17.01
CA GLN A 225 -9.31 12.14 -16.66
C GLN A 225 -8.86 10.77 -16.16
N VAL A 226 -9.20 10.44 -14.92
CA VAL A 226 -8.92 9.16 -14.27
C VAL A 226 -10.26 8.49 -13.98
N GLN A 227 -10.63 7.49 -14.78
CA GLN A 227 -11.97 6.93 -14.72
C GLN A 227 -12.05 5.41 -14.83
N TYR A 228 -12.97 4.79 -14.11
CA TYR A 228 -13.22 3.35 -14.20
C TYR A 228 -11.98 2.48 -13.95
N ASN A 229 -11.08 2.92 -13.06
CA ASN A 229 -9.94 2.11 -12.63
C ASN A 229 -10.26 1.35 -11.34
N TYR A 230 -9.59 0.23 -11.12
CA TYR A 230 -9.71 -0.57 -9.90
C TYR A 230 -8.39 -0.54 -9.12
N PHE A 231 -8.42 0.05 -7.93
CA PHE A 231 -7.31 0.12 -6.98
C PHE A 231 -7.53 -0.96 -5.92
N ASP A 232 -6.76 -2.04 -5.99
CA ASP A 232 -6.85 -3.20 -5.11
C ASP A 232 -5.68 -3.23 -4.14
N ARG A 233 -5.94 -2.93 -2.87
CA ARG A 233 -4.96 -2.96 -1.76
C ARG A 233 -3.68 -2.19 -2.09
N THR A 234 -3.85 -0.98 -2.59
CA THR A 234 -2.77 -0.04 -2.95
C THR A 234 -2.26 0.71 -1.72
N ASN A 235 -1.62 -0.01 -0.81
CA ASN A 235 -1.29 0.42 0.56
C ASN A 235 0.07 1.13 0.68
N GLY A 236 0.65 1.62 -0.42
CA GLY A 236 2.04 2.09 -0.47
C GLY A 236 2.37 3.17 0.56
N GLU A 237 1.45 4.10 0.77
CA GLU A 237 1.52 5.18 1.76
C GLU A 237 0.14 5.80 1.99
N HIS A 238 0.10 6.93 2.72
CA HIS A 238 -1.10 7.72 2.95
C HIS A 238 -1.85 8.12 1.66
N GLU A 239 -1.16 8.55 0.61
CA GLU A 239 -1.80 8.99 -0.65
C GLU A 239 -1.85 7.86 -1.70
N ILE A 240 -2.99 7.17 -1.84
CA ILE A 240 -3.23 6.27 -2.99
C ILE A 240 -3.16 7.09 -4.28
N VAL A 241 -3.91 8.19 -4.29
CA VAL A 241 -3.93 9.18 -5.36
C VAL A 241 -3.50 10.52 -4.78
N SER A 242 -2.50 11.13 -5.42
CA SER A 242 -1.99 12.46 -5.08
C SER A 242 -2.22 13.42 -6.25
N ASN A 243 -3.35 14.14 -6.21
CA ASN A 243 -3.63 15.18 -7.18
C ASN A 243 -2.82 16.43 -6.86
N LYS A 244 -1.97 16.87 -7.77
CA LYS A 244 -1.08 18.02 -7.60
C LYS A 244 -1.08 18.92 -8.85
N ALA A 245 -2.27 19.16 -9.40
CA ALA A 245 -2.54 20.01 -10.57
C ALA A 245 -4.03 20.40 -10.66
N CYS A 246 -4.36 21.40 -11.50
CA CYS A 246 -5.73 21.89 -11.67
C CYS A 246 -6.53 21.10 -12.72
N GLY A 247 -7.86 21.13 -12.59
CA GLY A 247 -8.81 20.70 -13.62
C GLY A 247 -8.97 19.19 -13.83
N ASN A 248 -8.40 18.37 -12.96
CA ASN A 248 -8.47 16.91 -13.11
C ASN A 248 -9.83 16.33 -12.71
N VAL A 249 -10.15 15.17 -13.27
CA VAL A 249 -11.39 14.42 -12.98
C VAL A 249 -11.04 13.02 -12.50
N TYR A 250 -11.62 12.62 -11.35
CA TYR A 250 -11.59 11.26 -10.82
C TYR A 250 -13.02 10.73 -10.76
N ARG A 251 -13.38 9.84 -11.69
CA ARG A 251 -14.76 9.38 -11.86
C ARG A 251 -14.91 7.87 -11.88
N GLY A 252 -15.82 7.31 -11.09
CA GLY A 252 -16.20 5.90 -11.28
C GLY A 252 -15.09 4.91 -10.96
N ASN A 253 -14.11 5.29 -10.14
CA ASN A 253 -13.03 4.39 -9.73
C ASN A 253 -13.46 3.58 -8.49
N VAL A 254 -12.90 2.38 -8.33
CA VAL A 254 -13.11 1.54 -7.14
C VAL A 254 -11.81 1.45 -6.35
N PHE A 255 -11.88 1.72 -5.05
CA PHE A 255 -10.79 1.56 -4.08
C PHE A 255 -11.17 0.44 -3.13
N TYR A 256 -10.60 -0.74 -3.31
CA TYR A 256 -10.87 -1.93 -2.53
C TYR A 256 -9.75 -2.14 -1.51
N GLU A 257 -10.09 -2.13 -0.22
CA GLU A 257 -9.20 -2.43 0.91
C GLU A 257 -7.84 -1.72 0.86
N SER A 258 -7.84 -0.51 0.30
CA SER A 258 -6.65 0.29 0.07
C SER A 258 -6.43 1.23 1.25
N GLN A 259 -5.30 1.05 1.93
CA GLN A 259 -4.89 1.88 3.06
C GLN A 259 -4.31 3.18 2.53
N GLY A 260 -5.00 4.30 2.78
CA GLY A 260 -4.68 5.60 2.21
C GLY A 260 -5.91 6.31 1.64
N THR A 261 -5.71 7.40 0.90
CA THR A 261 -6.78 8.29 0.43
C THR A 261 -6.63 8.73 -1.02
N LEU A 262 -7.74 9.17 -1.61
CA LEU A 262 -7.72 10.10 -2.74
C LEU A 262 -7.53 11.52 -2.19
N THR A 263 -6.35 12.09 -2.40
CA THR A 263 -6.02 13.42 -1.90
C THR A 263 -5.93 14.46 -3.02
N MET A 264 -6.70 15.54 -2.87
CA MET A 264 -6.53 16.79 -3.61
C MET A 264 -5.37 17.59 -3.02
N ARG A 265 -4.14 17.07 -3.15
CA ARG A 265 -2.97 17.50 -2.37
C ARG A 265 -2.52 18.91 -2.69
N HIS A 266 -2.51 19.26 -3.97
CA HIS A 266 -2.34 20.61 -4.50
C HIS A 266 -3.22 20.81 -5.74
N GLY A 267 -3.33 22.06 -6.19
CA GLY A 267 -4.13 22.43 -7.35
C GLY A 267 -5.62 22.57 -7.04
N HIS A 268 -6.33 23.21 -7.95
CA HIS A 268 -7.71 23.67 -7.77
C HIS A 268 -8.65 22.92 -8.72
N THR A 269 -9.96 23.15 -8.58
CA THR A 269 -10.97 22.76 -9.59
C THR A 269 -10.98 21.27 -9.94
N THR A 270 -10.65 20.38 -9.00
CA THR A 270 -10.70 18.93 -9.19
C THR A 270 -12.13 18.42 -8.98
N LEU A 271 -12.59 17.53 -9.86
CA LEU A 271 -13.86 16.83 -9.73
C LEU A 271 -13.62 15.39 -9.27
N VAL A 272 -14.23 15.00 -8.16
CA VAL A 272 -14.22 13.63 -7.62
C VAL A 272 -15.66 13.15 -7.50
N GLU A 273 -16.08 12.26 -8.41
CA GLU A 273 -17.48 11.80 -8.42
C GLU A 273 -17.69 10.32 -8.76
N ASN A 274 -18.76 9.73 -8.25
CA ASN A 274 -19.14 8.34 -8.54
C ASN A 274 -18.07 7.30 -8.15
N ASN A 275 -17.12 7.63 -7.27
CA ASN A 275 -16.10 6.69 -6.82
C ASN A 275 -16.62 5.84 -5.66
N TYR A 276 -16.13 4.60 -5.58
CA TYR A 276 -16.53 3.61 -4.59
C TYR A 276 -15.33 3.24 -3.72
N PHE A 277 -15.40 3.49 -2.43
CA PHE A 277 -14.38 3.13 -1.45
C PHE A 277 -14.91 2.00 -0.58
N LEU A 278 -14.34 0.81 -0.74
CA LEU A 278 -14.72 -0.42 -0.04
C LEU A 278 -13.62 -0.79 0.95
N GLY A 279 -13.68 -0.21 2.15
CA GLY A 279 -12.69 -0.42 3.20
C GLY A 279 -12.80 -1.77 3.91
N ASN A 280 -14.00 -2.36 3.94
CA ASN A 280 -14.28 -3.63 4.64
C ASN A 280 -13.77 -3.66 6.09
N ARG A 281 -13.72 -2.52 6.77
CA ARG A 281 -13.19 -2.35 8.13
C ARG A 281 -11.69 -2.64 8.27
N LYS A 282 -10.95 -2.77 7.17
CA LYS A 282 -9.50 -2.92 7.21
C LYS A 282 -8.87 -1.67 7.83
N PRO A 283 -7.89 -1.81 8.75
CA PRO A 283 -7.25 -0.67 9.40
C PRO A 283 -6.67 0.34 8.42
N ASN A 284 -6.79 1.64 8.72
CA ASN A 284 -6.24 2.76 7.95
C ASN A 284 -6.76 2.92 6.51
N THR A 285 -7.81 2.21 6.09
CA THR A 285 -8.50 2.53 4.83
C THR A 285 -9.19 3.89 4.95
N GLY A 286 -8.88 4.80 4.04
CA GLY A 286 -9.42 6.16 4.03
C GLY A 286 -10.23 6.46 2.78
N GLY A 287 -10.81 7.65 2.74
CA GLY A 287 -11.64 8.11 1.64
C GLY A 287 -11.03 9.31 0.93
N ILE A 288 -11.72 10.44 1.00
CA ILE A 288 -11.44 11.62 0.19
C ILE A 288 -10.95 12.77 1.07
N ARG A 289 -9.81 13.38 0.70
CA ARG A 289 -9.20 14.51 1.41
C ARG A 289 -9.18 15.78 0.55
N ILE A 290 -9.94 16.79 0.97
CA ILE A 290 -10.07 18.10 0.34
C ILE A 290 -9.04 19.08 0.94
N ILE A 291 -8.24 19.67 0.05
CA ILE A 291 -7.37 20.83 0.30
C ILE A 291 -7.55 21.77 -0.90
N ASN A 292 -7.14 23.03 -0.77
CA ASN A 292 -7.15 24.02 -1.84
C ASN A 292 -8.57 24.40 -2.30
N GLU A 293 -8.68 25.06 -3.44
CA GLU A 293 -9.85 25.86 -3.81
C GLU A 293 -10.70 25.18 -4.90
N TYR A 294 -12.01 25.44 -4.87
CA TYR A 294 -12.98 25.06 -5.90
C TYR A 294 -13.06 23.56 -6.18
N GLN A 295 -12.79 22.73 -5.17
CA GLN A 295 -12.89 21.28 -5.31
C GLN A 295 -14.35 20.85 -5.34
N THR A 296 -14.67 19.81 -6.11
CA THR A 296 -16.01 19.22 -6.14
C THR A 296 -15.94 17.73 -5.81
N VAL A 297 -16.48 17.36 -4.65
CA VAL A 297 -16.64 15.96 -4.20
C VAL A 297 -18.12 15.66 -4.14
N ARG A 298 -18.60 14.76 -5.02
CA ARG A 298 -20.03 14.41 -5.05
C ARG A 298 -20.35 12.99 -5.47
N ASN A 299 -21.48 12.47 -5.01
CA ASN A 299 -22.00 11.18 -5.46
C ASN A 299 -21.01 10.01 -5.29
N ASN A 300 -20.19 10.04 -4.24
CA ASN A 300 -19.26 8.95 -3.93
C ASN A 300 -19.89 8.01 -2.88
N TYR A 301 -19.59 6.71 -2.96
CA TYR A 301 -20.00 5.70 -2.00
C TYR A 301 -18.79 5.24 -1.19
N LEU A 302 -18.89 5.32 0.14
CA LEU A 302 -17.81 5.03 1.08
C LEU A 302 -18.32 4.06 2.13
N TYR A 303 -17.69 2.89 2.21
CA TYR A 303 -18.11 1.80 3.07
C TYR A 303 -16.97 1.26 3.91
N GLY A 304 -17.18 1.15 5.23
CA GLY A 304 -16.28 0.41 6.11
C GLY A 304 -14.90 1.04 6.29
N LEU A 305 -14.76 2.37 6.19
CA LEU A 305 -13.47 3.05 6.29
C LEU A 305 -13.11 3.36 7.75
N THR A 306 -11.89 3.02 8.18
CA THR A 306 -11.45 3.16 9.58
C THR A 306 -10.33 4.19 9.79
N GLY A 307 -9.85 4.84 8.72
CA GLY A 307 -8.75 5.79 8.81
C GLY A 307 -9.10 7.03 9.64
N HIS A 308 -8.18 7.47 10.50
CA HIS A 308 -8.32 8.64 11.37
C HIS A 308 -7.56 9.87 10.81
N ARG A 309 -7.84 11.07 11.32
CA ARG A 309 -7.17 12.34 10.98
C ARG A 309 -7.22 12.60 9.46
N PHE A 310 -6.08 12.59 8.79
CA PHE A 310 -5.99 12.81 7.35
C PHE A 310 -6.52 11.63 6.51
N ARG A 311 -6.94 10.54 7.15
CA ARG A 311 -7.46 9.32 6.51
C ARG A 311 -8.94 9.09 6.78
N GLY A 312 -9.66 10.08 7.29
CA GLY A 312 -11.12 9.99 7.44
C GLY A 312 -11.80 9.55 6.14
N ALA A 313 -13.01 9.04 6.25
CA ALA A 313 -13.88 8.77 5.10
C ALA A 313 -14.05 10.04 4.26
N LEU A 314 -14.28 11.16 4.94
CA LEU A 314 -14.33 12.49 4.34
C LEU A 314 -13.52 13.46 5.20
N VAL A 315 -12.60 14.19 4.56
CA VAL A 315 -11.70 15.12 5.24
C VAL A 315 -11.70 16.47 4.54
N ILE A 316 -11.89 17.54 5.31
CA ILE A 316 -11.64 18.93 4.90
C ILE A 316 -10.51 19.46 5.78
N MET A 317 -9.38 19.84 5.18
CA MET A 317 -8.22 20.31 5.93
C MET A 317 -8.26 21.82 6.23
N ASN A 318 -7.55 22.22 7.29
CA ASN A 318 -7.06 23.59 7.42
C ASN A 318 -5.90 23.86 6.46
N GLY A 319 -5.77 25.12 6.03
CA GLY A 319 -4.67 25.58 5.18
C GLY A 319 -3.66 26.46 5.93
N VAL A 320 -2.55 26.75 5.28
CA VAL A 320 -1.56 27.73 5.73
C VAL A 320 -1.90 29.10 5.13
N PRO A 321 -2.03 30.17 5.94
CA PRO A 321 -2.24 31.52 5.42
C PRO A 321 -1.11 31.95 4.47
N ASN A 322 -1.44 32.52 3.31
CA ASN A 322 -0.47 32.90 2.28
C ASN A 322 0.47 31.74 1.86
N SER A 323 -0.11 30.54 1.75
CA SER A 323 0.62 29.29 1.54
C SER A 323 1.60 29.32 0.36
N PRO A 324 2.88 28.93 0.55
CA PRO A 324 3.76 28.65 -0.57
C PRO A 324 3.32 27.38 -1.34
N PRO A 325 3.73 27.18 -2.61
CA PRO A 325 3.20 26.11 -3.47
C PRO A 325 3.37 24.67 -2.95
N ASN A 326 4.32 24.42 -2.06
CA ASN A 326 4.60 23.10 -1.47
C ASN A 326 3.90 22.87 -0.12
N ARG A 327 3.14 23.83 0.40
CA ARG A 327 2.34 23.69 1.63
C ARG A 327 0.88 23.43 1.28
N TYR A 328 -0.04 23.71 2.21
CA TYR A 328 -1.47 23.44 2.07
C TYR A 328 -2.19 24.78 1.87
N ASN A 329 -2.88 24.98 0.74
CA ASN A 329 -3.73 26.16 0.57
C ASN A 329 -5.03 25.99 1.37
N GLN A 330 -5.61 27.13 1.78
CA GLN A 330 -6.93 27.18 2.40
C GLN A 330 -7.97 26.50 1.51
N VAL A 331 -8.92 25.81 2.15
CA VAL A 331 -10.10 25.30 1.44
C VAL A 331 -11.08 26.45 1.18
N VAL A 332 -11.36 26.71 -0.10
CA VAL A 332 -12.23 27.82 -0.54
C VAL A 332 -13.26 27.28 -1.51
N ASP A 333 -14.52 27.68 -1.33
CA ASP A 333 -15.64 27.43 -2.25
C ASP A 333 -15.69 25.98 -2.76
N SER A 334 -15.43 25.02 -1.86
CA SER A 334 -15.37 23.60 -2.18
C SER A 334 -16.63 22.87 -1.73
N VAL A 335 -16.98 21.82 -2.47
CA VAL A 335 -18.25 21.09 -2.34
C VAL A 335 -17.98 19.66 -1.88
N MET A 336 -18.74 19.18 -0.90
CA MET A 336 -18.74 17.81 -0.39
C MET A 336 -20.20 17.32 -0.24
N ASP A 337 -20.88 17.13 -1.37
CA ASP A 337 -22.33 17.00 -1.41
C ASP A 337 -22.79 15.64 -1.98
N GLY A 338 -23.91 15.09 -1.51
CA GLY A 338 -24.54 13.92 -2.12
C GLY A 338 -23.76 12.61 -1.98
N ASN A 339 -22.91 12.46 -0.95
CA ASN A 339 -22.14 11.23 -0.73
C ASN A 339 -22.87 10.27 0.22
N ILE A 340 -22.64 8.96 0.03
CA ILE A 340 -23.13 7.91 0.93
C ILE A 340 -21.95 7.37 1.73
N VAL A 341 -22.02 7.47 3.05
CA VAL A 341 -21.00 6.99 4.00
C VAL A 341 -21.64 5.98 4.94
N VAL A 342 -21.23 4.72 4.83
CA VAL A 342 -21.79 3.58 5.58
C VAL A 342 -20.70 2.94 6.44
N ASP A 343 -20.99 2.71 7.72
CA ASP A 343 -20.14 2.00 8.69
C ASP A 343 -18.66 2.43 8.67
N SER A 344 -18.44 3.73 8.42
CA SER A 344 -17.12 4.36 8.41
C SER A 344 -16.97 5.23 9.66
N ASP A 345 -15.74 5.32 10.18
CA ASP A 345 -15.54 5.81 11.55
C ASP A 345 -15.39 7.31 11.67
N TYR A 346 -14.74 7.97 10.70
CA TYR A 346 -14.26 9.33 10.90
C TYR A 346 -14.57 10.26 9.72
N ILE A 347 -15.20 11.39 10.03
CA ILE A 347 -15.36 12.59 9.20
C ILE A 347 -14.65 13.72 9.92
N GLN A 348 -13.75 14.40 9.23
CA GLN A 348 -12.72 15.22 9.85
C GLN A 348 -12.75 16.63 9.25
N LEU A 349 -13.12 17.63 10.05
CA LEU A 349 -13.32 19.01 9.60
C LEU A 349 -12.25 19.91 10.20
N CYS A 350 -11.66 20.76 9.35
CA CYS A 350 -10.50 21.59 9.70
C CYS A 350 -9.28 20.76 10.10
N ALA A 351 -9.17 19.53 9.59
CA ALA A 351 -8.15 18.57 9.99
C ALA A 351 -6.74 19.13 9.84
N GLY A 352 -5.90 18.89 10.85
CA GLY A 352 -4.53 19.39 10.91
C GLY A 352 -4.42 20.85 11.33
N SER A 353 -5.45 21.46 11.92
CA SER A 353 -5.32 22.80 12.50
C SER A 353 -4.20 22.84 13.54
N ASP A 354 -3.32 23.82 13.40
CA ASP A 354 -2.23 24.14 14.32
C ASP A 354 -1.79 25.60 14.11
N GLU A 355 -0.71 26.03 14.77
CA GLU A 355 -0.20 27.40 14.64
C GLU A 355 0.14 27.79 13.19
N GLU A 356 0.61 26.84 12.37
CA GLU A 356 0.94 27.08 10.96
C GLU A 356 -0.30 26.97 10.06
N ARG A 357 -1.08 25.91 10.24
CA ARG A 357 -2.31 25.59 9.49
C ARG A 357 -3.51 26.23 10.16
N SER A 358 -3.53 27.56 10.18
CA SER A 358 -4.55 28.37 10.85
C SER A 358 -5.61 28.98 9.92
N ALA A 359 -5.60 28.68 8.62
CA ALA A 359 -6.61 29.14 7.67
C ALA A 359 -7.75 28.13 7.55
N VAL A 360 -8.87 28.41 8.21
CA VAL A 360 -10.10 27.59 8.20
C VAL A 360 -10.81 27.58 6.83
N PRO A 361 -11.61 26.55 6.50
CA PRO A 361 -12.39 26.52 5.26
C PRO A 361 -13.36 27.70 5.14
N ILE A 362 -13.56 28.21 3.92
CA ILE A 362 -14.51 29.30 3.62
C ILE A 362 -15.37 28.99 2.40
N GLY A 363 -16.61 29.49 2.39
CA GLY A 363 -17.54 29.38 1.26
C GLY A 363 -17.92 27.96 0.84
N SER A 364 -17.59 26.96 1.66
CA SER A 364 -17.69 25.54 1.31
C SER A 364 -19.03 24.94 1.73
N SER A 365 -19.36 23.75 1.22
CA SER A 365 -20.62 23.06 1.54
C SER A 365 -20.44 21.58 1.82
N MET A 366 -21.31 21.08 2.68
CA MET A 366 -21.54 19.67 2.91
C MET A 366 -23.06 19.44 2.95
N ARG A 367 -23.64 19.01 1.82
CA ARG A 367 -25.09 18.90 1.65
C ARG A 367 -25.55 17.52 1.21
N ASP A 368 -26.75 17.13 1.63
CA ASP A 368 -27.43 15.93 1.14
C ASP A 368 -26.57 14.65 1.25
N ASN A 369 -25.70 14.56 2.25
CA ASN A 369 -24.93 13.35 2.52
C ASN A 369 -25.73 12.40 3.41
N ILE A 370 -25.63 11.09 3.16
CA ILE A 370 -26.16 10.06 4.05
C ILE A 370 -25.00 9.45 4.82
N ILE A 371 -25.01 9.58 6.14
CA ILE A 371 -23.96 9.09 7.03
C ILE A 371 -24.61 8.14 8.04
N MET A 372 -24.41 6.83 7.88
CA MET A 372 -25.02 5.84 8.75
C MET A 372 -23.98 4.87 9.26
N SER A 373 -23.75 4.86 10.57
CA SER A 373 -22.74 4.01 11.19
C SER A 373 -23.15 3.57 12.59
N ARG A 374 -22.76 2.34 12.93
CA ARG A 374 -22.77 1.82 14.31
C ARG A 374 -21.39 1.47 14.83
N THR A 375 -20.35 1.68 14.03
CA THR A 375 -18.96 1.37 14.39
C THR A 375 -18.32 2.50 15.19
N ASN A 376 -18.69 3.75 14.87
CA ASN A 376 -18.41 4.93 15.68
C ASN A 376 -19.68 5.79 15.76
N LEU A 377 -20.18 6.03 16.97
CA LEU A 377 -21.35 6.88 17.18
C LEU A 377 -20.98 8.38 17.27
N ASP A 378 -19.69 8.72 17.27
CA ASP A 378 -19.19 10.09 17.24
C ASP A 378 -18.36 10.32 15.97
N PRO A 379 -18.98 10.29 14.77
CA PRO A 379 -18.24 10.26 13.51
C PRO A 379 -17.51 11.57 13.18
N PHE A 380 -17.92 12.71 13.76
CA PHE A 380 -17.34 14.01 13.45
C PHE A 380 -16.25 14.41 14.45
N THR A 381 -15.08 14.76 13.94
CA THR A 381 -14.04 15.48 14.69
C THR A 381 -13.87 16.87 14.08
N ILE A 382 -14.02 17.90 14.92
CA ILE A 382 -13.88 19.31 14.53
C ILE A 382 -12.62 19.87 15.21
N TYR A 383 -11.69 20.36 14.39
CA TYR A 383 -10.39 20.85 14.87
C TYR A 383 -10.32 22.38 14.98
N ASP A 384 -11.22 23.12 14.34
CA ASP A 384 -11.21 24.58 14.28
C ASP A 384 -12.61 25.13 13.92
N ASP A 385 -12.74 26.44 13.74
CA ASP A 385 -13.97 27.08 13.30
C ASP A 385 -14.46 26.52 11.95
N ILE A 386 -15.69 26.03 11.95
CA ILE A 386 -16.39 25.47 10.78
C ILE A 386 -17.45 26.41 10.22
N SER A 387 -17.50 27.67 10.65
CA SER A 387 -18.50 28.66 10.21
C SER A 387 -18.49 28.94 8.70
N GLY A 388 -17.36 28.68 8.03
CA GLY A 388 -17.21 28.77 6.59
C GLY A 388 -17.71 27.56 5.80
N ILE A 389 -18.28 26.54 6.47
CA ILE A 389 -18.89 25.36 5.85
C ILE A 389 -20.40 25.41 6.07
N SER A 390 -21.16 25.40 4.98
CA SER A 390 -22.62 25.29 5.03
C SER A 390 -23.08 23.84 5.10
N PHE A 391 -23.98 23.52 6.03
CA PHE A 391 -24.56 22.19 6.21
C PHE A 391 -26.06 22.22 5.90
N GLU A 392 -26.53 21.33 5.03
CA GLU A 392 -27.95 21.25 4.64
C GLU A 392 -28.33 19.83 4.22
N GLY A 393 -29.53 19.35 4.59
CA GLY A 393 -30.08 18.10 4.05
C GLY A 393 -29.35 16.80 4.43
N ASN A 394 -28.29 16.86 5.26
CA ASN A 394 -27.54 15.68 5.66
C ASN A 394 -28.35 14.77 6.59
N ILE A 395 -28.08 13.47 6.54
CA ILE A 395 -28.82 12.45 7.28
C ILE A 395 -27.86 11.62 8.13
N LEU A 396 -28.17 11.45 9.41
CA LEU A 396 -27.48 10.53 10.34
C LEU A 396 -28.42 9.48 10.91
N ASN A 397 -27.87 8.37 11.43
CA ASN A 397 -28.67 7.48 12.27
C ASN A 397 -28.97 8.10 13.66
N GLU A 398 -30.13 7.77 14.23
CA GLU A 398 -30.63 8.34 15.49
C GLU A 398 -29.62 8.28 16.64
N GLU A 399 -28.88 7.18 16.75
CA GLU A 399 -27.92 6.93 17.82
C GLU A 399 -26.63 7.75 17.70
N ALA A 400 -26.29 8.23 16.49
CA ALA A 400 -25.07 8.98 16.26
C ALA A 400 -25.15 10.41 16.80
N SER A 401 -24.06 10.90 17.38
CA SER A 401 -23.88 12.28 17.79
C SER A 401 -23.51 13.16 16.59
N VAL A 402 -23.89 14.43 16.65
CA VAL A 402 -23.45 15.44 15.69
C VAL A 402 -23.20 16.74 16.46
N PRO A 403 -21.94 17.22 16.55
CA PRO A 403 -21.61 18.45 17.27
C PRO A 403 -21.98 19.72 16.50
N ILE A 404 -22.68 19.59 15.36
CA ILE A 404 -23.06 20.69 14.46
C ILE A 404 -24.54 21.01 14.67
N SER A 405 -24.87 22.29 14.86
CA SER A 405 -26.17 22.73 15.39
C SER A 405 -27.35 22.67 14.41
N SER A 406 -27.10 22.60 13.10
CA SER A 406 -28.14 22.58 12.07
C SER A 406 -27.64 21.92 10.77
N GLY A 407 -28.56 21.63 9.84
CA GLY A 407 -28.22 21.02 8.55
C GLY A 407 -28.22 19.49 8.53
N PHE A 408 -28.60 18.87 9.66
CA PHE A 408 -28.66 17.42 9.83
C PHE A 408 -30.05 16.98 10.29
N SER A 409 -30.50 15.86 9.76
CA SER A 409 -31.69 15.12 10.18
C SER A 409 -31.27 13.74 10.69
N LYS A 410 -32.07 13.16 11.59
CA LYS A 410 -31.85 11.83 12.13
C LYS A 410 -32.90 10.86 11.60
N GLU A 411 -32.47 9.68 11.23
CA GLU A 411 -33.29 8.57 10.73
C GLU A 411 -32.93 7.28 11.48
N LEU A 412 -33.83 6.30 11.52
CA LEU A 412 -33.48 4.99 12.06
C LEU A 412 -32.33 4.38 11.23
N TYR A 413 -31.34 3.78 11.90
CA TYR A 413 -30.30 3.03 11.19
C TYR A 413 -30.93 1.93 10.33
N SER A 414 -30.76 2.02 9.02
CA SER A 414 -31.35 1.10 8.05
C SER A 414 -30.36 0.85 6.91
N ILE A 415 -29.44 -0.08 7.17
CA ILE A 415 -28.46 -0.58 6.19
C ILE A 415 -28.83 -2.02 5.83
N LEU A 416 -28.89 -2.31 4.55
CA LEU A 416 -29.16 -3.63 3.99
C LEU A 416 -28.20 -3.93 2.84
N GLU A 417 -28.02 -5.21 2.52
CA GLU A 417 -27.30 -5.62 1.32
C GLU A 417 -28.23 -5.53 0.11
N ASN A 418 -27.82 -4.82 -0.95
CA ASN A 418 -28.59 -4.73 -2.18
C ASN A 418 -28.30 -5.91 -3.13
N GLU A 419 -28.97 -5.95 -4.28
CA GLU A 419 -28.78 -7.02 -5.28
C GLU A 419 -27.37 -7.09 -5.90
N ASN A 420 -26.57 -6.03 -5.73
CA ASN A 420 -25.18 -5.94 -6.18
C ASN A 420 -24.17 -6.33 -5.08
N GLY A 421 -24.63 -6.82 -3.92
CA GLY A 421 -23.77 -7.23 -2.80
C GLY A 421 -23.17 -6.06 -2.01
N LEU A 422 -23.69 -4.84 -2.15
CA LEU A 422 -23.21 -3.66 -1.42
C LEU A 422 -24.11 -3.33 -0.24
N ARG A 423 -23.52 -2.88 0.87
CA ARG A 423 -24.26 -2.45 2.07
C ARG A 423 -24.72 -1.01 1.93
N VAL A 424 -26.00 -0.80 1.73
CA VAL A 424 -26.55 0.51 1.35
C VAL A 424 -27.67 0.95 2.29
N PRO A 425 -27.93 2.27 2.40
CA PRO A 425 -29.12 2.78 3.07
C PRO A 425 -30.41 2.30 2.40
N ALA A 426 -31.54 2.45 3.10
CA ALA A 426 -32.85 2.26 2.49
C ALA A 426 -33.01 3.09 1.20
N GLN A 427 -33.61 2.50 0.16
CA GLN A 427 -33.76 3.13 -1.17
C GLN A 427 -34.42 4.51 -1.11
N THR A 428 -35.40 4.71 -0.21
CA THR A 428 -36.06 6.00 -0.01
C THR A 428 -35.11 7.11 0.41
N LEU A 429 -34.00 6.79 1.10
CA LEU A 429 -32.97 7.76 1.46
C LEU A 429 -32.05 8.04 0.28
N ILE A 430 -31.65 6.99 -0.45
CA ILE A 430 -30.84 7.09 -1.67
C ILE A 430 -31.53 7.99 -2.70
N ASP A 431 -32.84 7.83 -2.89
CA ASP A 431 -33.65 8.63 -3.81
C ASP A 431 -33.74 10.11 -3.39
N ARG A 432 -33.76 10.40 -2.08
CA ARG A 432 -33.83 11.78 -1.54
C ARG A 432 -32.65 12.64 -1.99
N ILE A 433 -31.47 12.04 -2.10
CA ILE A 433 -30.24 12.73 -2.49
C ILE A 433 -29.92 12.56 -3.98
N SER A 434 -30.82 11.91 -4.73
CA SER A 434 -30.66 11.63 -6.17
C SER A 434 -29.37 10.87 -6.52
N PHE A 435 -28.91 9.97 -5.65
CA PHE A 435 -27.64 9.24 -5.86
C PHE A 435 -27.67 8.33 -7.09
N GLY A 436 -28.86 7.79 -7.39
CA GLY A 436 -29.06 6.76 -8.40
C GLY A 436 -28.86 5.35 -7.85
N GLU A 437 -28.69 4.39 -8.75
CA GLU A 437 -28.43 3.00 -8.41
C GLU A 437 -27.04 2.84 -7.78
N VAL A 438 -26.98 2.21 -6.60
CA VAL A 438 -25.70 1.92 -5.94
C VAL A 438 -25.16 0.58 -6.45
N ARG A 439 -24.23 0.63 -7.40
CA ARG A 439 -23.53 -0.52 -7.96
C ARG A 439 -22.10 -0.14 -8.35
N LEU A 440 -21.20 -1.11 -8.37
CA LEU A 440 -19.83 -0.84 -8.77
C LEU A 440 -19.78 -0.26 -10.20
N PRO A 441 -19.07 0.86 -10.40
CA PRO A 441 -18.93 1.50 -11.72
C PRO A 441 -18.02 0.67 -12.65
N VAL A 442 -17.15 -0.15 -12.08
CA VAL A 442 -16.30 -1.14 -12.76
C VAL A 442 -15.99 -2.27 -11.78
N THR A 443 -15.87 -3.49 -12.27
CA THR A 443 -15.47 -4.66 -11.48
C THR A 443 -13.98 -4.95 -11.62
N LYS A 444 -13.42 -5.75 -10.71
CA LYS A 444 -12.03 -6.20 -10.79
C LYS A 444 -11.73 -6.94 -12.10
N ASP A 445 -12.67 -7.73 -12.61
CA ASP A 445 -12.49 -8.51 -13.84
C ASP A 445 -12.57 -7.67 -15.12
N GLU A 446 -13.33 -6.56 -15.11
CA GLU A 446 -13.44 -5.62 -16.23
C GLU A 446 -12.21 -4.71 -16.40
N THR A 447 -11.27 -4.73 -15.45
CA THR A 447 -10.05 -3.90 -15.50
C THR A 447 -8.80 -4.72 -15.80
N GLY A 448 -7.74 -4.03 -16.21
CA GLY A 448 -6.41 -4.60 -16.40
C GLY A 448 -6.24 -5.38 -17.69
N ALA A 449 -5.05 -5.97 -17.85
CA ALA A 449 -4.70 -6.77 -19.01
C ALA A 449 -5.47 -8.10 -18.98
N SER A 450 -6.30 -8.34 -19.98
CA SER A 450 -7.24 -9.49 -20.05
C SER A 450 -6.58 -10.87 -20.02
N PHE A 451 -5.31 -10.96 -20.43
CA PHE A 451 -4.56 -12.21 -20.51
C PHE A 451 -3.75 -12.51 -19.24
N TYR A 452 -3.66 -11.58 -18.30
CA TYR A 452 -2.80 -11.72 -17.13
C TYR A 452 -3.63 -11.93 -15.85
N PRO A 453 -3.29 -12.92 -15.02
CA PRO A 453 -4.08 -13.20 -13.84
C PRO A 453 -3.92 -12.09 -12.79
N LYS A 454 -4.99 -11.84 -12.04
CA LYS A 454 -5.00 -10.91 -10.90
C LYS A 454 -4.82 -11.71 -9.60
N THR A 455 -3.72 -12.45 -9.50
CA THR A 455 -3.46 -13.34 -8.36
C THR A 455 -3.25 -12.56 -7.07
N ASP A 456 -3.79 -13.11 -5.99
CA ASP A 456 -3.43 -12.68 -4.65
C ASP A 456 -2.17 -13.43 -4.22
N ASN A 457 -1.05 -12.72 -4.11
CA ASN A 457 0.23 -13.35 -3.81
C ASN A 457 0.53 -13.42 -2.30
N SER A 458 -0.39 -12.97 -1.43
CA SER A 458 -0.24 -13.15 0.01
C SER A 458 -0.45 -14.63 0.37
N THR A 459 0.61 -15.29 0.80
CA THR A 459 0.52 -16.68 1.30
C THR A 459 0.42 -16.64 2.82
N GLU A 460 -0.70 -17.11 3.36
CA GLU A 460 -0.89 -17.23 4.81
C GLU A 460 -0.01 -18.35 5.39
N PHE A 461 0.39 -18.20 6.66
CA PHE A 461 1.04 -19.28 7.40
C PHE A 461 0.15 -20.53 7.43
N GLN A 462 0.78 -21.70 7.35
CA GLN A 462 0.11 -23.01 7.42
C GLN A 462 -0.97 -23.27 6.33
N SER A 463 -0.95 -22.50 5.24
CA SER A 463 -1.86 -22.70 4.09
C SER A 463 -1.40 -23.80 3.13
N GLY A 464 -0.15 -24.25 3.26
CA GLY A 464 0.47 -25.29 2.45
C GLY A 464 0.36 -26.70 3.04
N GLY A 465 1.32 -27.55 2.69
CA GLY A 465 1.46 -28.91 3.20
C GLY A 465 2.25 -28.99 4.51
N ALA A 466 2.18 -30.15 5.18
CA ALA A 466 2.98 -30.43 6.37
C ALA A 466 4.13 -31.38 6.05
N LEU A 467 5.35 -31.02 6.47
CA LEU A 467 6.57 -31.82 6.32
C LEU A 467 7.06 -32.23 7.70
N LYS A 468 7.08 -33.54 7.97
CA LYS A 468 7.71 -34.08 9.18
C LYS A 468 9.23 -33.93 9.08
N VAL A 469 9.86 -33.41 10.13
CA VAL A 469 11.31 -33.21 10.18
C VAL A 469 11.91 -34.12 11.24
N GLU A 470 12.76 -35.06 10.82
CA GLU A 470 13.46 -35.95 11.75
C GLU A 470 14.49 -35.15 12.60
N PRO A 471 14.72 -35.53 13.86
CA PRO A 471 15.72 -34.90 14.72
C PRO A 471 17.14 -34.97 14.16
N GLY A 472 18.00 -34.04 14.58
CA GLY A 472 19.43 -34.09 14.28
C GLY A 472 20.01 -32.83 13.65
N VAL A 473 21.11 -33.01 12.92
CA VAL A 473 21.95 -31.91 12.42
C VAL A 473 21.45 -31.42 11.06
N ASP A 474 21.22 -30.11 10.94
CA ASP A 474 20.78 -29.41 9.72
C ASP A 474 19.46 -29.93 9.12
N THR A 475 18.67 -30.74 9.84
CA THR A 475 17.41 -31.31 9.30
C THR A 475 16.35 -30.24 9.08
N ILE A 476 16.26 -29.23 9.96
CA ILE A 476 15.44 -28.03 9.73
C ILE A 476 15.88 -27.29 8.45
N VAL A 477 17.19 -27.10 8.27
CA VAL A 477 17.75 -26.38 7.10
C VAL A 477 17.45 -27.14 5.80
N GLN A 478 17.51 -28.47 5.83
CA GLN A 478 17.16 -29.28 4.68
C GLN A 478 15.65 -29.23 4.40
N ALA A 479 14.81 -29.38 5.41
CA ALA A 479 13.36 -29.31 5.26
C ALA A 479 12.88 -27.95 4.73
N LEU A 480 13.54 -26.85 5.13
CA LEU A 480 13.28 -25.52 4.59
C LEU A 480 13.58 -25.39 3.09
N ARG A 481 14.57 -26.13 2.56
CA ARG A 481 14.86 -26.14 1.12
C ARG A 481 13.85 -26.96 0.33
N ASP A 482 13.26 -27.96 0.97
CA ASP A 482 12.31 -28.88 0.37
C ASP A 482 10.85 -28.40 0.52
N SER A 483 10.60 -27.34 1.30
CA SER A 483 9.27 -26.77 1.51
C SER A 483 8.92 -25.69 0.48
N GLY A 484 7.61 -25.49 0.28
CA GLY A 484 7.04 -24.40 -0.51
C GLY A 484 6.38 -23.32 0.35
N PRO A 485 5.92 -22.21 -0.28
CA PRO A 485 5.18 -21.15 0.41
C PRO A 485 3.95 -21.68 1.16
N GLY A 486 3.83 -21.32 2.44
CA GLY A 486 2.73 -21.69 3.32
C GLY A 486 2.90 -23.04 4.02
N ASP A 487 3.95 -23.83 3.69
CA ASP A 487 4.17 -25.13 4.30
C ASP A 487 4.54 -25.03 5.80
N THR A 488 4.27 -26.13 6.51
CA THR A 488 4.56 -26.30 7.94
C THR A 488 5.59 -27.40 8.15
N LEU A 489 6.74 -27.06 8.74
CA LEU A 489 7.74 -28.00 9.22
C LEU A 489 7.38 -28.47 10.63
N VAL A 490 7.02 -29.74 10.76
CA VAL A 490 6.58 -30.36 12.02
C VAL A 490 7.73 -31.13 12.65
N LEU A 491 8.26 -30.62 13.76
CA LEU A 491 9.31 -31.22 14.56
C LEU A 491 8.74 -32.25 15.55
N GLU A 492 9.55 -33.22 15.94
CA GLU A 492 9.20 -34.22 16.95
C GLU A 492 9.31 -33.64 18.36
N ASN A 493 8.31 -33.93 19.19
CA ASN A 493 8.22 -33.41 20.56
C ASN A 493 9.41 -33.86 21.42
N GLY A 494 10.02 -32.91 22.14
CA GLY A 494 11.10 -33.14 23.09
C GLY A 494 12.47 -33.48 22.47
N GLU A 495 12.56 -33.59 21.15
CA GLU A 495 13.80 -33.95 20.44
C GLU A 495 14.68 -32.73 20.14
N GLU A 496 15.97 -32.97 19.85
CA GLU A 496 16.96 -31.93 19.58
C GLU A 496 17.26 -31.75 18.09
N TYR A 497 17.33 -30.48 17.68
CA TYR A 497 17.63 -30.03 16.33
C TYR A 497 18.79 -29.03 16.37
N LEU A 498 19.94 -29.43 15.82
CA LEU A 498 21.15 -28.60 15.79
C LEU A 498 21.38 -28.04 14.40
N MET A 499 21.45 -26.73 14.28
CA MET A 499 21.75 -26.03 13.04
C MET A 499 23.23 -25.65 12.98
N THR A 500 23.97 -26.17 12.01
CA THR A 500 25.37 -25.81 11.74
C THR A 500 25.49 -24.89 10.54
N ARG A 501 24.36 -24.53 9.92
CA ARG A 501 24.20 -23.66 8.75
C ARG A 501 23.13 -22.61 9.01
N TYR A 502 23.24 -21.47 8.32
CA TYR A 502 22.18 -20.47 8.31
C TYR A 502 20.93 -21.04 7.63
N ALA A 503 19.75 -20.87 8.25
CA ALA A 503 18.47 -21.10 7.60
C ALA A 503 17.99 -19.82 6.94
N HIS A 504 18.02 -19.76 5.62
CA HIS A 504 17.42 -18.65 4.88
C HIS A 504 15.92 -18.93 4.66
N ILE A 505 15.09 -17.94 4.95
CA ILE A 505 13.64 -17.98 4.78
C ILE A 505 13.31 -17.10 3.57
N ASN A 506 12.97 -17.74 2.43
CA ASN A 506 12.68 -17.07 1.15
C ASN A 506 11.21 -17.21 0.74
N HIS A 507 10.39 -17.78 1.60
CA HIS A 507 8.94 -17.94 1.44
C HIS A 507 8.28 -18.02 2.82
N PRO A 508 6.95 -17.79 2.93
CA PRO A 508 6.24 -17.97 4.18
C PRO A 508 6.31 -19.43 4.65
N VAL A 509 6.73 -19.67 5.87
CA VAL A 509 6.88 -21.02 6.43
C VAL A 509 6.62 -21.02 7.93
N THR A 510 6.00 -22.09 8.43
CA THR A 510 5.84 -22.34 9.86
C THR A 510 6.80 -23.44 10.29
N ILE A 511 7.48 -23.26 11.42
CA ILE A 511 8.24 -24.32 12.09
C ILE A 511 7.59 -24.54 13.45
N LYS A 512 7.07 -25.74 13.67
CA LYS A 512 6.32 -26.03 14.89
C LYS A 512 6.59 -27.40 15.49
N THR A 513 6.24 -27.54 16.76
CA THR A 513 6.05 -28.83 17.43
C THR A 513 4.57 -28.99 17.76
N GLU A 514 4.01 -30.19 17.63
CA GLU A 514 2.63 -30.44 18.07
C GLU A 514 2.50 -30.33 19.60
N ASP A 515 1.27 -30.31 20.13
CA ASP A 515 1.01 -30.25 21.57
C ASP A 515 1.87 -31.26 22.36
N GLY A 516 2.61 -30.78 23.37
CA GLY A 516 3.49 -31.59 24.20
C GLY A 516 4.82 -30.91 24.51
N GLU A 517 5.87 -31.71 24.71
CA GLU A 517 7.21 -31.18 24.97
C GLU A 517 7.75 -30.46 23.73
N ARG A 518 8.21 -29.22 23.91
CA ARG A 518 8.78 -28.39 22.84
C ARG A 518 10.05 -29.01 22.29
N ALA A 519 10.19 -29.09 20.97
CA ALA A 519 11.45 -29.47 20.35
C ALA A 519 12.53 -28.43 20.67
N LEU A 520 13.76 -28.90 20.92
CA LEU A 520 14.91 -28.08 21.29
C LEU A 520 15.69 -27.68 20.04
N VAL A 521 15.63 -26.40 19.67
CA VAL A 521 16.30 -25.83 18.50
C VAL A 521 17.54 -25.05 18.94
N ARG A 522 18.70 -25.45 18.42
CA ARG A 522 20.00 -24.83 18.67
C ARG A 522 20.71 -24.48 17.37
N SER A 523 21.65 -23.54 17.43
CA SER A 523 22.49 -23.19 16.29
C SER A 523 23.93 -22.92 16.70
N GLU A 524 24.88 -23.37 15.88
CA GLU A 524 26.30 -23.01 15.93
C GLU A 524 26.61 -21.81 15.01
N LYS A 525 25.58 -21.17 14.46
CA LYS A 525 25.70 -19.93 13.69
C LYS A 525 25.32 -18.71 14.51
N SER A 526 25.88 -17.57 14.10
CA SER A 526 25.59 -16.26 14.71
C SER A 526 24.14 -15.78 14.49
N SER A 527 23.41 -16.44 13.60
CA SER A 527 21.99 -16.23 13.27
C SER A 527 21.38 -17.60 13.03
N PHE A 528 20.21 -17.89 13.61
CA PHE A 528 19.53 -19.17 13.35
C PHE A 528 18.81 -19.06 12.00
N PHE A 529 17.90 -18.08 11.92
CA PHE A 529 17.04 -17.82 10.77
C PHE A 529 17.33 -16.44 10.17
N ILE A 530 17.40 -16.37 8.84
CA ILE A 530 17.60 -15.13 8.08
C ILE A 530 16.42 -14.97 7.12
N ILE A 531 15.56 -13.99 7.37
CA ILE A 531 14.42 -13.67 6.50
C ILE A 531 14.91 -12.80 5.34
N GLU A 532 14.69 -13.26 4.12
CA GLU A 532 15.04 -12.60 2.86
C GLU A 532 13.76 -12.11 2.15
N ASN A 533 13.89 -11.56 0.93
CA ASN A 533 12.72 -11.19 0.11
C ASN A 533 11.77 -12.40 -0.06
N ASP A 534 10.46 -12.10 -0.05
CA ASP A 534 9.36 -13.07 -0.08
C ASP A 534 9.25 -14.00 1.15
N GLY A 535 10.17 -13.91 2.11
CA GLY A 535 10.17 -14.70 3.34
C GLY A 535 9.18 -14.20 4.41
N ALA A 536 8.57 -15.14 5.13
CA ALA A 536 7.88 -14.89 6.40
C ALA A 536 8.05 -16.11 7.31
N LEU A 537 8.15 -15.91 8.63
CA LEU A 537 8.48 -16.99 9.56
C LEU A 537 7.49 -17.06 10.73
N GLU A 538 6.92 -18.23 10.94
CA GLU A 538 6.21 -18.56 12.17
C GLU A 538 6.98 -19.63 12.97
N LEU A 539 7.20 -19.36 14.25
CA LEU A 539 7.83 -20.27 15.22
C LEU A 539 6.81 -20.59 16.31
N GLU A 540 6.36 -21.84 16.37
CA GLU A 540 5.26 -22.23 17.25
C GLU A 540 5.64 -23.42 18.13
N ASN A 541 5.44 -23.28 19.44
CA ASN A 541 5.68 -24.33 20.42
C ASN A 541 7.11 -24.90 20.40
N LEU A 542 8.12 -24.03 20.26
CA LEU A 542 9.54 -24.41 20.19
C LEU A 542 10.30 -24.00 21.46
N TRP A 543 11.34 -24.76 21.81
CA TRP A 543 12.36 -24.32 22.76
C TRP A 543 13.62 -23.92 21.99
N ILE A 544 13.84 -22.61 21.84
CA ILE A 544 15.00 -22.04 21.17
C ILE A 544 16.06 -21.73 22.22
N ASP A 545 17.26 -22.28 22.05
CA ASP A 545 18.33 -22.17 23.05
C ASP A 545 19.65 -21.71 22.42
N GLY A 546 20.19 -20.61 22.94
CA GLY A 546 21.39 -19.97 22.41
C GLY A 546 22.72 -20.59 22.84
N ALA A 547 22.73 -21.60 23.73
CA ALA A 547 23.94 -22.09 24.37
C ALA A 547 24.99 -22.70 23.41
N ALA A 548 24.55 -23.21 22.25
CA ALA A 548 25.45 -23.73 21.20
C ALA A 548 26.00 -22.64 20.25
N SER A 549 25.53 -21.40 20.39
CA SER A 549 25.93 -20.30 19.52
C SER A 549 27.42 -19.97 19.70
N PRO A 550 28.09 -19.42 18.67
CA PRO A 550 29.49 -19.05 18.79
C PRO A 550 29.66 -17.97 19.86
N ASP A 551 30.78 -18.03 20.60
CA ASP A 551 31.19 -17.01 21.58
C ASP A 551 31.62 -15.71 20.85
N LEU A 552 30.63 -14.99 20.32
CA LEU A 552 30.78 -13.77 19.53
C LEU A 552 29.68 -12.79 19.92
N ALA A 553 30.06 -11.52 20.03
CA ALA A 553 29.09 -10.46 20.27
C ALA A 553 28.22 -10.22 19.01
N GLY A 554 26.94 -9.91 19.21
CA GLY A 554 26.04 -9.57 18.10
C GLY A 554 25.30 -10.75 17.46
N ASN A 555 25.28 -11.90 18.12
CA ASN A 555 24.47 -13.05 17.72
C ASN A 555 22.97 -12.71 17.74
N ASN A 556 22.17 -13.49 17.03
CA ASN A 556 20.71 -13.36 17.05
C ASN A 556 20.03 -14.69 16.75
N VAL A 557 18.76 -14.83 17.13
CA VAL A 557 17.94 -15.98 16.69
C VAL A 557 17.45 -15.70 15.28
N VAL A 558 16.75 -14.59 15.09
CA VAL A 558 16.21 -14.17 13.80
C VAL A 558 16.90 -12.89 13.36
N SER A 559 17.26 -12.82 12.08
CA SER A 559 17.61 -11.56 11.43
C SER A 559 16.93 -11.39 10.08
N THR A 560 16.87 -10.17 9.58
CA THR A 560 16.56 -9.91 8.18
C THR A 560 17.83 -9.92 7.33
N SER A 561 17.68 -9.82 6.01
CA SER A 561 18.79 -9.61 5.09
C SER A 561 19.66 -8.43 5.52
N ARG A 562 20.98 -8.56 5.35
CA ARG A 562 21.91 -7.43 5.55
C ARG A 562 21.85 -6.42 4.40
N TYR A 563 21.24 -6.81 3.30
CA TYR A 563 21.00 -5.99 2.12
C TYR A 563 19.54 -5.53 2.10
N SER A 564 19.26 -4.57 1.23
CA SER A 564 17.91 -4.02 1.09
C SER A 564 16.90 -5.08 0.67
N MET A 565 15.68 -4.97 1.20
CA MET A 565 14.55 -5.83 0.83
C MET A 565 13.44 -4.95 0.26
N ASN A 566 13.01 -5.26 -0.96
CA ASN A 566 11.87 -4.62 -1.59
C ASN A 566 10.57 -5.42 -1.40
N ARG A 567 10.61 -6.49 -0.60
CA ARG A 567 9.46 -7.26 -0.12
C ARG A 567 9.35 -7.17 1.39
N ASN A 568 8.12 -7.00 1.87
CA ASN A 568 7.84 -7.01 3.29
C ASN A 568 7.86 -8.45 3.82
N TYR A 569 8.05 -8.58 5.13
CA TYR A 569 8.00 -9.88 5.81
C TYR A 569 7.07 -9.86 7.02
N SER A 570 6.76 -11.03 7.55
CA SER A 570 6.11 -11.19 8.85
C SER A 570 6.88 -12.17 9.73
N LEU A 571 6.85 -11.93 11.05
CA LEU A 571 7.40 -12.83 12.06
C LEU A 571 6.35 -13.10 13.14
N ALA A 572 6.04 -14.37 13.38
CA ALA A 572 5.18 -14.79 14.48
C ALA A 572 5.92 -15.77 15.40
N VAL A 573 5.85 -15.54 16.71
CA VAL A 573 6.41 -16.42 17.74
C VAL A 573 5.31 -16.73 18.74
N ARG A 574 4.91 -18.00 18.83
CA ARG A 574 3.74 -18.41 19.61
C ARG A 574 4.08 -19.56 20.53
N ASN A 575 3.57 -19.54 21.76
CA ASN A 575 3.67 -20.63 22.73
C ASN A 575 5.10 -21.18 22.91
N SER A 576 6.12 -20.34 22.72
CA SER A 576 7.51 -20.78 22.62
C SER A 576 8.29 -20.44 23.88
N ARG A 577 9.49 -21.01 23.98
CA ARG A 577 10.47 -20.70 25.01
C ARG A 577 11.79 -20.30 24.36
N VAL A 578 12.35 -19.16 24.72
CA VAL A 578 13.66 -18.67 24.24
C VAL A 578 14.58 -18.49 25.43
N THR A 579 15.71 -19.19 25.45
CA THR A 579 16.65 -19.14 26.58
C THR A 579 18.11 -19.02 26.17
N ASN A 580 18.92 -18.53 27.10
CA ASN A 580 20.40 -18.59 27.05
C ASN A 580 20.97 -17.93 25.79
N LEU A 581 20.41 -16.78 25.44
CA LEU A 581 21.00 -15.87 24.47
C LEU A 581 22.02 -14.99 25.21
N ASP A 582 23.02 -15.63 25.83
CA ASP A 582 23.92 -14.98 26.78
C ASP A 582 25.38 -15.46 26.71
N VAL A 583 25.73 -16.29 25.72
CA VAL A 583 27.11 -16.73 25.48
C VAL A 583 28.10 -15.57 25.35
N ASN A 584 27.66 -14.43 24.80
CA ASN A 584 28.40 -13.18 24.76
C ASN A 584 27.41 -11.99 24.78
N ARG A 585 27.92 -10.76 24.82
CA ARG A 585 27.12 -9.53 24.83
C ARG A 585 26.35 -9.30 23.52
N ASN A 586 25.25 -8.56 23.59
CA ASN A 586 24.42 -8.16 22.45
C ASN A 586 23.93 -9.35 21.63
N PHE A 587 23.48 -10.41 22.29
CA PHE A 587 22.78 -11.51 21.63
C PHE A 587 21.29 -11.17 21.62
N ASP A 588 20.81 -10.70 20.47
CA ASP A 588 19.42 -10.27 20.28
C ASP A 588 18.49 -11.48 20.00
N PHE A 589 17.19 -11.36 20.20
CA PHE A 589 16.25 -12.32 19.60
C PHE A 589 16.05 -11.98 18.12
N LEU A 590 15.46 -10.82 17.82
CA LEU A 590 15.30 -10.27 16.48
C LEU A 590 16.26 -9.10 16.25
N LYS A 591 17.06 -9.23 15.18
CA LYS A 591 17.93 -8.16 14.67
C LYS A 591 17.60 -7.84 13.22
N VAL A 592 16.98 -6.69 12.97
CA VAL A 592 16.73 -6.20 11.62
C VAL A 592 17.90 -5.35 11.10
N TYR A 593 17.91 -5.12 9.79
CA TYR A 593 18.84 -4.20 9.11
C TYR A 593 18.07 -3.10 8.36
N MET A 594 18.81 -2.06 7.98
CA MET A 594 18.27 -0.92 7.23
C MET A 594 17.59 -1.37 5.94
N SER A 595 16.55 -0.65 5.53
CA SER A 595 15.78 -0.92 4.32
C SER A 595 15.10 -2.30 4.29
N THR A 596 14.80 -2.86 5.47
CA THR A 596 13.93 -4.03 5.63
C THR A 596 12.68 -3.63 6.42
N PHE A 597 11.53 -4.19 6.07
CA PHE A 597 10.24 -3.77 6.60
C PHE A 597 9.33 -4.95 6.93
N ALA A 598 8.81 -5.01 8.16
CA ALA A 598 7.84 -6.00 8.58
C ALA A 598 6.40 -5.48 8.45
N ASP A 599 5.52 -6.25 7.81
CA ASP A 599 4.08 -6.00 7.88
C ASP A 599 3.56 -6.28 9.30
N SER A 600 4.08 -7.33 9.94
CA SER A 600 3.73 -7.68 11.31
C SER A 600 4.83 -8.43 12.06
N ILE A 601 4.92 -8.16 13.37
CA ILE A 601 5.71 -8.94 14.32
C ILE A 601 4.84 -9.30 15.52
N GLU A 602 4.74 -10.59 15.84
CA GLU A 602 3.95 -11.11 16.95
C GLU A 602 4.80 -11.95 17.90
N ILE A 603 4.67 -11.69 19.21
CA ILE A 603 5.18 -12.54 20.30
C ILE A 603 4.01 -12.84 21.23
N LEU A 604 3.45 -14.04 21.14
CA LEU A 604 2.28 -14.45 21.91
C LEU A 604 2.61 -15.63 22.82
N ASP A 605 2.13 -15.59 24.07
CA ASP A 605 2.19 -16.68 25.03
C ASP A 605 3.60 -17.31 25.15
N THR A 606 4.64 -16.48 25.09
CA THR A 606 6.03 -16.92 24.95
C THR A 606 6.85 -16.53 26.18
N GLU A 607 7.73 -17.43 26.61
CA GLU A 607 8.68 -17.20 27.70
C GLU A 607 10.07 -16.90 27.13
N MET A 608 10.66 -15.75 27.47
CA MET A 608 12.01 -15.39 27.04
C MET A 608 12.88 -15.03 28.24
N SER A 609 14.02 -15.69 28.40
CA SER A 609 14.93 -15.43 29.52
C SER A 609 16.41 -15.52 29.20
N ASN A 610 17.24 -14.82 29.99
CA ASN A 610 18.70 -14.78 29.84
C ASN A 610 19.13 -14.31 28.46
N ILE A 611 18.85 -13.03 28.15
CA ILE A 611 19.17 -12.42 26.86
C ILE A 611 20.09 -11.22 27.09
N THR A 612 21.30 -11.23 26.52
CA THR A 612 22.25 -10.12 26.67
C THR A 612 22.02 -8.95 25.72
N GLY A 613 21.28 -9.17 24.63
CA GLY A 613 20.80 -8.16 23.70
C GLY A 613 19.35 -7.73 23.97
N SER A 614 18.70 -7.25 22.92
CA SER A 614 17.27 -6.88 22.93
C SER A 614 16.41 -7.99 22.34
N VAL A 615 15.12 -8.02 22.69
CA VAL A 615 14.18 -8.96 22.04
C VAL A 615 13.83 -8.46 20.64
N LEU A 616 13.33 -7.23 20.50
CA LEU A 616 13.02 -6.61 19.21
C LEU A 616 13.87 -5.33 19.00
N SER A 617 14.89 -5.42 18.13
CA SER A 617 15.69 -4.27 17.71
C SER A 617 15.19 -3.71 16.37
N LEU A 618 14.23 -2.78 16.41
CA LEU A 618 13.51 -2.20 15.26
C LEU A 618 13.83 -0.69 15.11
N ASP A 619 15.10 -0.36 15.30
CA ASP A 619 15.62 1.00 15.45
C ASP A 619 16.73 1.33 14.43
N LYS A 620 16.61 0.84 13.19
CA LYS A 620 17.72 0.93 12.21
C LYS A 620 17.67 2.15 11.31
N GLU A 621 16.51 2.79 11.21
CA GLU A 621 16.28 3.94 10.32
C GLU A 621 16.44 5.27 11.09
N THR A 622 17.67 5.63 11.42
CA THR A 622 17.98 6.75 12.33
C THR A 622 18.36 8.06 11.60
N ASP A 623 17.97 8.21 10.35
CA ASP A 623 18.28 9.39 9.52
C ASP A 623 17.19 10.48 9.55
N ASP A 624 16.11 10.23 10.31
CA ASP A 624 14.99 11.13 10.54
C ASP A 624 14.21 11.51 9.28
N LEU A 625 14.14 10.59 8.30
CA LEU A 625 13.40 10.77 7.05
C LEU A 625 11.97 10.19 7.09
N GLY A 626 11.45 9.84 8.27
CA GLY A 626 10.15 9.19 8.42
C GLY A 626 10.13 7.70 8.07
N ILE A 627 11.31 7.11 7.82
CA ILE A 627 11.47 5.68 7.54
C ILE A 627 11.43 4.90 8.86
N TYR A 628 10.83 3.70 8.85
CA TYR A 628 10.76 2.79 10.00
C TYR A 628 10.75 1.32 9.56
N ASN A 629 10.87 0.39 10.51
CA ASN A 629 11.10 -1.03 10.20
C ASN A 629 9.89 -1.97 10.37
N VAL A 630 8.77 -1.51 10.94
CA VAL A 630 7.61 -2.37 11.23
C VAL A 630 6.30 -1.61 11.22
N GLU A 631 5.28 -2.17 10.58
CA GLU A 631 3.92 -1.63 10.62
C GLU A 631 3.18 -2.00 11.90
N ASN A 632 3.09 -3.29 12.21
CA ASN A 632 2.31 -3.80 13.35
C ASN A 632 3.18 -4.63 14.30
N VAL A 633 3.10 -4.36 15.60
CA VAL A 633 3.73 -5.15 16.66
C VAL A 633 2.69 -5.56 17.70
N SER A 634 2.65 -6.86 18.03
CA SER A 634 1.81 -7.39 19.11
C SER A 634 2.64 -8.26 20.06
N ILE A 635 2.70 -7.89 21.33
CA ILE A 635 3.35 -8.68 22.40
C ILE A 635 2.30 -8.98 23.46
N LYS A 636 1.86 -10.25 23.57
CA LYS A 636 0.76 -10.60 24.48
C LYS A 636 1.00 -11.86 25.28
N GLY A 637 0.46 -11.91 26.50
CA GLY A 637 0.45 -13.12 27.33
C GLY A 637 1.85 -13.69 27.65
N SER A 638 2.90 -12.88 27.48
CA SER A 638 4.28 -13.34 27.44
C SER A 638 5.04 -12.97 28.70
N ARG A 639 6.12 -13.70 28.98
CA ARG A 639 7.00 -13.45 30.14
C ARG A 639 8.44 -13.21 29.69
N PHE A 640 9.00 -12.11 30.16
CA PHE A 640 10.38 -11.71 29.91
C PHE A 640 11.14 -11.64 31.23
N THR A 641 12.30 -12.28 31.31
CA THR A 641 13.11 -12.31 32.53
C THR A 641 14.60 -12.21 32.22
N ASP A 642 15.34 -11.35 32.92
CA ASP A 642 16.79 -11.20 32.75
C ASP A 642 17.19 -10.83 31.31
N ILE A 643 16.59 -9.75 30.81
CA ILE A 643 16.87 -9.18 29.48
C ILE A 643 17.73 -7.93 29.68
N GLN A 644 18.99 -7.98 29.24
CA GLN A 644 19.92 -6.87 29.43
C GLN A 644 19.57 -5.66 28.54
N GLY A 645 19.13 -5.90 27.30
CA GLY A 645 18.60 -4.89 26.39
C GLY A 645 17.12 -4.56 26.63
N ALA A 646 16.51 -3.90 25.66
CA ALA A 646 15.07 -3.63 25.68
C ALA A 646 14.28 -4.84 25.13
N VAL A 647 13.05 -5.05 25.61
CA VAL A 647 12.14 -6.00 24.95
C VAL A 647 11.72 -5.47 23.58
N ALA A 648 11.45 -4.17 23.48
CA ALA A 648 11.18 -3.52 22.20
C ALA A 648 11.88 -2.16 22.14
N ASN A 649 12.59 -1.93 21.04
CA ASN A 649 13.17 -0.63 20.70
C ASN A 649 12.74 -0.29 19.27
N ILE A 650 11.73 0.57 19.15
CA ILE A 650 11.06 0.90 17.89
C ILE A 650 11.30 2.37 17.59
N TYR A 651 11.74 2.66 16.35
CA TYR A 651 12.09 4.00 15.91
C TYR A 651 11.42 4.38 14.60
N ARG A 652 10.80 5.56 14.58
CA ARG A 652 10.42 6.34 13.40
C ARG A 652 10.74 7.80 13.66
N GLY A 653 11.85 8.29 13.11
CA GLY A 653 12.30 9.67 13.32
C GLY A 653 11.78 10.65 12.27
N GLY A 654 12.00 11.94 12.50
CA GLY A 654 11.64 13.01 11.56
C GLY A 654 10.23 13.59 11.78
N THR A 655 9.76 14.31 10.77
CA THR A 655 8.48 15.03 10.78
C THR A 655 7.53 14.56 9.68
N ASP A 656 7.72 13.37 9.13
CA ASP A 656 6.85 12.84 8.07
C ASP A 656 5.46 12.47 8.64
N GLU A 657 4.40 12.77 7.88
CA GLU A 657 3.01 12.46 8.22
C GLU A 657 2.33 11.62 7.11
N SER A 658 3.13 10.99 6.24
CA SER A 658 2.66 10.24 5.06
C SER A 658 2.52 8.73 5.35
N THR A 659 2.72 8.29 6.58
CA THR A 659 2.66 6.87 6.98
C THR A 659 1.59 6.60 8.04
N PHE A 660 1.34 5.32 8.33
CA PHE A 660 0.33 4.91 9.31
C PHE A 660 0.94 4.41 10.62
N GLY A 661 1.98 3.58 10.54
CA GLY A 661 2.63 2.97 11.67
C GLY A 661 3.87 3.72 12.19
N PRO A 662 4.57 3.14 13.18
CA PRO A 662 4.24 1.85 13.81
C PRO A 662 2.95 1.86 14.65
N MET A 663 2.26 0.73 14.67
CA MET A 663 1.11 0.41 15.54
C MET A 663 1.51 -0.73 16.48
N VAL A 664 1.43 -0.50 17.79
CA VAL A 664 2.02 -1.38 18.82
C VAL A 664 0.99 -1.69 19.90
N VAL A 665 0.81 -2.99 20.18
CA VAL A 665 -0.03 -3.50 21.27
C VAL A 665 0.81 -4.37 22.20
N ILE A 666 0.80 -4.06 23.50
CA ILE A 666 1.48 -4.80 24.56
C ILE A 666 0.45 -5.09 25.65
N GLU A 667 0.07 -6.35 25.84
CA GLU A 667 -1.08 -6.71 26.69
C GLU A 667 -0.83 -7.98 27.50
N GLY A 668 -1.12 -7.97 28.80
CA GLY A 668 -1.09 -9.22 29.58
C GLY A 668 0.31 -9.81 29.81
N ASN A 669 1.35 -8.98 29.94
CA ASN A 669 2.75 -9.45 30.00
C ASN A 669 3.39 -9.29 31.39
N GLU A 670 4.42 -10.11 31.64
CA GLU A 670 5.26 -10.06 32.85
C GLU A 670 6.69 -9.70 32.47
N PHE A 671 7.22 -8.62 33.05
CA PHE A 671 8.57 -8.10 32.82
C PHE A 671 9.37 -8.10 34.13
N ALA A 672 10.46 -8.86 34.19
CA ALA A 672 11.33 -8.93 35.36
C ALA A 672 12.81 -8.73 34.99
N ASN A 673 13.49 -7.78 35.63
CA ASN A 673 14.90 -7.48 35.37
C ASN A 673 15.20 -7.18 33.88
N ILE A 674 14.51 -6.16 33.34
CA ILE A 674 14.58 -5.78 31.92
C ILE A 674 15.34 -4.47 31.74
N GLY A 675 16.23 -4.40 30.75
CA GLY A 675 16.83 -3.15 30.26
C GLY A 675 17.92 -2.54 31.12
N LEU A 676 18.38 -3.24 32.17
CA LEU A 676 19.41 -2.76 33.10
C LEU A 676 20.84 -3.09 32.66
N GLY A 677 21.02 -3.70 31.49
CA GLY A 677 22.32 -4.07 30.96
C GLY A 677 23.19 -2.86 30.60
N PRO A 678 24.51 -2.92 30.82
CA PRO A 678 25.41 -1.77 30.58
C PRO A 678 25.56 -1.41 29.10
N GLN A 679 25.16 -2.29 28.18
CA GLN A 679 25.18 -2.03 26.74
C GLN A 679 23.85 -1.45 26.22
N ASN A 680 22.80 -1.41 27.05
CA ASN A 680 21.51 -0.87 26.67
C ASN A 680 21.56 0.66 26.65
N ARG A 681 21.76 1.26 25.48
CA ARG A 681 21.90 2.71 25.32
C ARG A 681 20.61 3.48 25.56
N SER A 682 19.44 2.85 25.41
CA SER A 682 18.17 3.49 25.79
C SER A 682 18.04 3.62 27.30
N ALA A 683 18.70 2.74 28.07
CA ALA A 683 18.45 2.59 29.51
C ALA A 683 16.94 2.49 29.81
N ALA A 684 16.23 1.73 28.96
CA ALA A 684 14.78 1.53 28.99
C ALA A 684 14.45 0.04 28.80
N SER A 685 13.35 -0.42 29.40
CA SER A 685 12.83 -1.77 29.20
C SER A 685 12.05 -1.89 27.89
N LEU A 686 11.37 -0.82 27.51
CA LEU A 686 10.69 -0.61 26.24
C LEU A 686 10.98 0.83 25.78
N LYS A 687 11.27 1.01 24.49
CA LYS A 687 11.47 2.33 23.89
C LYS A 687 10.66 2.49 22.62
N PHE A 688 9.87 3.56 22.57
CA PHE A 688 9.02 3.92 21.45
C PHE A 688 9.30 5.35 21.01
N HIS A 689 9.90 5.50 19.83
CA HIS A 689 10.13 6.80 19.21
C HIS A 689 9.30 6.91 17.94
N GLY A 690 8.37 7.87 17.91
CA GLY A 690 7.52 8.15 16.74
C GLY A 690 6.46 7.10 16.40
N VAL A 691 6.16 6.19 17.33
CA VAL A 691 5.03 5.25 17.24
C VAL A 691 3.72 6.03 17.16
N GLN A 692 2.86 5.67 16.20
CA GLN A 692 1.64 6.43 15.88
C GLN A 692 0.41 5.91 16.63
N ASN A 693 0.40 4.65 17.02
CA ASN A 693 -0.61 4.06 17.89
C ASN A 693 0.07 3.09 18.86
N LEU A 694 0.03 3.40 20.15
CA LEU A 694 0.62 2.59 21.22
C LEU A 694 -0.46 2.28 22.26
N ARG A 695 -0.70 0.99 22.49
CA ARG A 695 -1.55 0.50 23.57
C ARG A 695 -0.77 -0.44 24.46
N ILE A 696 -0.63 -0.10 25.74
CA ILE A 696 -0.01 -0.95 26.75
C ILE A 696 -1.06 -1.20 27.83
N SER A 697 -1.40 -2.46 28.09
CA SER A 697 -2.38 -2.80 29.12
C SER A 697 -2.04 -4.05 29.93
N ASP A 698 -2.62 -4.14 31.13
CA ASP A 698 -2.74 -5.37 31.92
C ASP A 698 -1.40 -6.11 32.14
N SER A 699 -0.33 -5.36 32.38
CA SER A 699 1.04 -5.89 32.41
C SER A 699 1.79 -5.48 33.68
N ASN A 700 2.75 -6.29 34.11
CA ASN A 700 3.52 -6.06 35.34
C ASN A 700 5.01 -5.94 35.07
N TRP A 701 5.67 -4.98 35.74
CA TRP A 701 7.11 -4.77 35.75
C TRP A 701 7.66 -4.97 37.15
N SER A 702 8.81 -5.63 37.24
CA SER A 702 9.61 -5.77 38.46
C SER A 702 11.10 -5.54 38.17
N ASP A 703 11.74 -4.76 39.04
CA ASP A 703 13.20 -4.51 39.04
C ASP A 703 13.74 -4.16 37.64
N SER A 704 13.05 -3.30 36.90
CA SER A 704 13.33 -3.04 35.48
C SER A 704 13.68 -1.57 35.21
N ALA A 705 14.28 -1.33 34.05
CA ALA A 705 14.40 -0.01 33.46
C ALA A 705 13.02 0.56 33.07
N PRO A 706 12.84 1.88 32.99
CA PRO A 706 11.54 2.49 32.69
C PRO A 706 11.09 2.22 31.25
N ILE A 707 9.82 2.51 30.97
CA ILE A 707 9.30 2.69 29.60
C ILE A 707 9.72 4.09 29.12
N GLU A 708 10.22 4.19 27.88
CA GLU A 708 10.61 5.46 27.25
C GLU A 708 9.74 5.76 26.03
N LEU A 709 9.09 6.91 26.07
CA LEU A 709 8.23 7.45 25.02
C LEU A 709 8.89 8.69 24.42
N PHE A 710 8.95 8.75 23.10
CA PHE A 710 9.27 9.96 22.35
C PHE A 710 8.19 10.16 21.29
N LEU A 711 7.21 11.00 21.63
CA LEU A 711 6.07 11.32 20.80
C LEU A 711 6.48 12.37 19.77
N THR A 712 6.25 12.05 18.49
CA THR A 712 6.53 12.93 17.34
C THR A 712 5.22 13.52 16.81
N ASN A 713 5.30 14.28 15.71
CA ASN A 713 4.12 14.77 15.01
C ASN A 713 3.23 13.62 14.48
N GLY A 714 2.03 14.00 14.02
CA GLY A 714 1.02 13.07 13.51
C GLY A 714 -0.18 12.85 14.44
N GLU A 715 -0.20 13.51 15.61
CA GLU A 715 -1.18 13.27 16.70
C GLU A 715 -1.20 11.78 17.11
N PRO A 716 -0.07 11.24 17.59
CA PRO A 716 0.01 9.83 17.95
C PRO A 716 -0.95 9.51 19.10
N ILE A 717 -1.56 8.33 19.06
CA ILE A 717 -2.45 7.86 20.11
C ILE A 717 -1.64 6.93 21.02
N THR A 718 -1.40 7.36 22.26
CA THR A 718 -0.74 6.51 23.27
C THR A 718 -1.64 6.33 24.49
N VAL A 719 -1.97 5.08 24.81
CA VAL A 719 -2.79 4.70 25.97
C VAL A 719 -2.05 3.63 26.77
N ILE A 720 -1.84 3.90 28.05
CA ILE A 720 -1.18 2.98 28.99
C ILE A 720 -2.10 2.77 30.19
N GLU A 721 -2.59 1.55 30.38
CA GLU A 721 -3.60 1.27 31.39
C GLU A 721 -3.36 -0.01 32.20
N ASN A 722 -3.81 -0.04 33.46
CA ASN A 722 -3.81 -1.24 34.30
C ASN A 722 -2.44 -1.92 34.41
N ILE A 723 -1.38 -1.15 34.67
CA ILE A 723 -0.03 -1.71 34.84
C ILE A 723 0.50 -1.50 36.27
N VAL A 724 1.32 -2.45 36.73
CA VAL A 724 2.03 -2.33 38.01
C VAL A 724 3.54 -2.31 37.75
N MET A 725 4.24 -1.37 38.38
CA MET A 725 5.69 -1.20 38.28
C MET A 725 6.32 -1.26 39.67
N THR A 726 6.88 -2.41 40.04
CA THR A 726 7.58 -2.63 41.32
C THR A 726 9.08 -2.41 41.16
N ASN A 727 9.71 -1.60 42.02
CA ASN A 727 11.14 -1.26 41.94
C ASN A 727 11.60 -0.83 40.53
N THR A 728 10.70 -0.23 39.76
CA THR A 728 10.90 0.15 38.36
C THR A 728 10.66 1.65 38.25
N ALA A 729 11.55 2.37 37.58
CA ALA A 729 11.44 3.81 37.46
C ALA A 729 10.18 4.22 36.67
N GLU A 730 9.70 5.44 36.93
CA GLU A 730 8.54 6.01 36.25
C GLU A 730 8.73 6.10 34.73
N ILE A 731 7.60 6.09 34.00
CA ILE A 731 7.57 6.28 32.55
C ILE A 731 8.26 7.60 32.20
N ARG A 732 9.18 7.56 31.21
CA ARG A 732 9.87 8.74 30.69
C ARG A 732 9.23 9.15 29.37
N ALA A 733 8.82 10.41 29.24
CA ALA A 733 8.27 10.96 28.00
C ALA A 733 8.87 12.34 27.69
N ASN A 734 8.87 12.74 26.42
CA ASN A 734 9.28 14.08 25.98
C ASN A 734 8.19 15.14 26.15
N ASN A 735 6.92 14.75 26.23
CA ASN A 735 5.76 15.61 26.51
C ASN A 735 4.64 14.78 27.18
N ASP A 736 3.51 15.41 27.50
CA ASP A 736 2.38 14.80 28.22
C ASP A 736 1.21 14.37 27.31
N GLU A 737 1.42 14.22 25.99
CA GLU A 737 0.38 13.86 25.01
C GLU A 737 0.08 12.35 24.98
N TYR A 738 -0.09 11.74 26.15
CA TYR A 738 -0.44 10.34 26.32
C TYR A 738 -1.39 10.14 27.50
N THR A 739 -2.20 9.08 27.44
CA THR A 739 -3.17 8.76 28.48
C THR A 739 -2.64 7.66 29.39
N ILE A 740 -2.75 7.87 30.71
CA ILE A 740 -2.46 6.85 31.73
C ILE A 740 -3.69 6.56 32.59
N GLU A 741 -3.99 5.30 32.81
CA GLU A 741 -5.09 4.86 33.69
C GLU A 741 -4.64 3.71 34.59
N ASN A 742 -4.90 3.78 35.90
CA ASN A 742 -4.57 2.70 36.86
C ASN A 742 -3.08 2.21 36.82
N VAL A 743 -2.14 3.13 36.59
CA VAL A 743 -0.69 2.85 36.67
C VAL A 743 -0.23 2.92 38.13
N VAL A 744 0.29 1.82 38.68
CA VAL A 744 0.70 1.74 40.09
C VAL A 744 2.21 1.53 40.20
N TYR A 745 2.91 2.44 40.89
CA TYR A 745 4.33 2.30 41.22
C TYR A 745 4.49 1.79 42.66
N GLN A 746 5.28 0.74 42.86
CA GLN A 746 5.48 0.04 44.14
C GLN A 746 6.94 -0.04 44.58
#